data_AF-A0A2N0RD92-F1
#
_entry.id   AF-A0A2N0RD92-F1
#
_cell.length_a   1.000
_cell.length_b   1.000
_cell.length_c   1.000
_cell.angle_alpha   90.00
_cell.angle_beta   90.00
_cell.angle_gamma   90.00
#
_symmetry.space_group_name_H-M   'P 1'
#
loop_
_entity.id
_entity.type
_entity.pdbx_description
1 polymer ?
#
loop_
_entity_poly.entity_id
_entity_poly.type
_entity_poly.pdbx_seq_one_letter_code
_entity_poly.pdbx_strand_id
1 'polypeptide(L)'
;MSITVAKIDTRSVNMTVEVRSNSLNSSADFDKISKDMEEREYVENKNGNIVPYITKENACEIHQILNDPNVLDMFFGSEEPPYVKQNLYIVVNEMPEIKLQSLGKFMIKYIEWGTFTENLPLNDPPQEALSSKDIEKFNNILDTELGDDFRSKHHNLIAISLYWKIRNELYENVPAIVFYVIRKNILPHNNTLFPENIGGFITDVCEGFYEPTIVERGEIDCCEYKKRVSPGSSIGANSRVGTLGLFVKDSNQQIYLMTNEHVVSGHNSEYIHQPSDFDYIGRSLDDLASSLETLEELIFEDKQLNDSEKKLTMIESFNPKNVMNEEHGHSASTEDMEELKRLESVISVLKEVIVEEDGNNVKHQDLLRMLEAFNKLLMFRTENKLENEKKKELQVELEKLEALQIMLKLHRLECEFNKTKKEWNEILNTDYEFFKNKLSKKLEFLDSSYQTCIENKKKFESAQQKDTRFALIEKGVRGNYKFGQYKYGVDAAIALVLPDKRGLNPSKLAIRNSSFNVCNIPNIRLSGLKENIEDSASRRIFKVGRTTGLTEGVIKEIPVSVNTGNMMRRQVRIFHDVLMEGDKNKDIWLDRQILVKAKKGTFMNKGDSGCAWFDIDGNVVALGHGSIIIRGMDYGVGSPINVVLKAFHPLELSLVVR
;
A
#
# COMPACT_ATOMS: atom_id res chain seq x y z
N MET A 1 55.66 -4.44 -5.55
CA MET A 1 55.05 -3.18 -5.10
C MET A 1 53.79 -3.53 -4.35
N SER A 2 53.79 -3.30 -3.04
CA SER A 2 52.67 -3.63 -2.14
C SER A 2 51.70 -2.45 -2.11
N ILE A 3 50.41 -2.71 -2.36
CA ILE A 3 49.32 -1.78 -2.09
C ILE A 3 48.39 -2.43 -1.07
N THR A 4 48.16 -1.69 0.01
CA THR A 4 47.38 -2.03 1.19
C THR A 4 45.90 -2.20 0.85
N VAL A 5 45.33 -3.36 1.18
CA VAL A 5 43.87 -3.62 1.12
C VAL A 5 43.26 -3.15 2.44
N ALA A 6 42.38 -2.15 2.37
CA ALA A 6 41.50 -1.81 3.47
C ALA A 6 40.42 -2.90 3.61
N LYS A 7 40.54 -3.70 4.68
CA LYS A 7 39.44 -4.50 5.24
C LYS A 7 38.35 -3.55 5.71
N ILE A 8 37.13 -3.71 5.21
CA ILE A 8 35.92 -3.22 5.88
C ILE A 8 35.21 -4.45 6.45
N ASP A 9 35.12 -4.45 7.78
CA ASP A 9 34.46 -5.44 8.60
C ASP A 9 32.99 -5.02 8.76
N THR A 10 32.08 -5.64 8.01
CA THR A 10 30.65 -5.64 8.33
C THR A 10 30.24 -7.07 8.64
N ARG A 11 30.00 -7.32 9.92
CA ARG A 11 29.53 -8.60 10.45
C ARG A 11 28.14 -8.93 9.90
N SER A 12 28.07 -9.65 8.79
CA SER A 12 27.47 -11.00 8.67
C SER A 12 27.28 -11.38 7.19
N VAL A 13 27.87 -12.53 6.85
CA VAL A 13 27.91 -13.24 5.57
C VAL A 13 28.95 -12.74 4.56
N ASN A 14 30.05 -13.51 4.52
CA ASN A 14 31.17 -13.41 3.61
C ASN A 14 30.74 -13.38 2.13
N MET A 15 31.02 -12.28 1.46
CA MET A 15 31.22 -12.24 0.02
C MET A 15 32.61 -12.85 -0.26
N THR A 16 32.64 -14.14 -0.60
CA THR A 16 33.85 -14.77 -1.14
C THR A 16 33.69 -14.83 -2.66
N VAL A 17 34.37 -13.94 -3.37
CA VAL A 17 34.66 -14.13 -4.79
C VAL A 17 35.86 -15.06 -4.86
N GLU A 18 35.64 -16.38 -4.93
CA GLU A 18 36.71 -17.33 -5.22
C GLU A 18 36.99 -17.32 -6.73
N VAL A 19 37.99 -16.53 -7.12
CA VAL A 19 38.73 -16.82 -8.35
C VAL A 19 39.55 -18.06 -8.05
N ARG A 20 39.17 -19.23 -8.59
CA ARG A 20 40.03 -20.42 -8.59
C ARG A 20 41.32 -20.09 -9.36
N SER A 21 42.35 -19.67 -8.64
CA SER A 21 43.68 -19.45 -9.19
C SER A 21 44.35 -20.79 -9.43
N ASN A 22 44.11 -21.40 -10.59
CA ASN A 22 45.17 -22.17 -11.21
C ASN A 22 46.09 -21.16 -11.87
N SER A 23 47.35 -21.14 -11.43
CA SER A 23 48.43 -20.23 -11.85
C SER A 23 48.31 -19.72 -13.29
N LEU A 24 48.04 -18.42 -13.47
CA LEU A 24 48.06 -17.77 -14.78
C LEU A 24 48.97 -16.55 -14.71
N ASN A 25 49.99 -16.55 -15.56
CA ASN A 25 51.11 -15.61 -15.61
C ASN A 25 51.02 -14.75 -16.89
N SER A 26 49.91 -14.05 -17.13
CA SER A 26 49.87 -12.97 -18.11
C SER A 26 48.61 -12.09 -17.96
N SER A 27 48.68 -10.81 -18.35
CA SER A 27 47.48 -9.94 -18.43
C SER A 27 46.50 -10.41 -19.52
N ALA A 28 46.98 -11.15 -20.53
CA ALA A 28 46.15 -11.70 -21.59
C ALA A 28 45.21 -12.81 -21.09
N ASP A 29 45.62 -13.57 -20.08
CA ASP A 29 44.78 -14.60 -19.46
C ASP A 29 43.66 -13.98 -18.59
N PHE A 30 43.91 -12.81 -17.99
CA PHE A 30 42.89 -12.03 -17.27
C PHE A 30 41.86 -11.42 -18.23
N ASP A 31 42.30 -10.84 -19.35
CA ASP A 31 41.39 -10.30 -20.37
C ASP A 31 40.56 -11.41 -21.04
N LYS A 32 41.15 -12.60 -21.21
CA LYS A 32 40.47 -13.78 -21.75
C LYS A 32 39.47 -14.37 -20.76
N ILE A 33 39.77 -14.41 -19.47
CA ILE A 33 38.83 -14.82 -18.41
C ILE A 33 37.72 -13.77 -18.23
N SER A 34 38.03 -12.47 -18.30
CA SER A 34 37.03 -11.39 -18.27
C SER A 34 36.06 -11.53 -19.44
N LYS A 35 36.56 -11.80 -20.65
CA LYS A 35 35.73 -12.13 -21.83
C LYS A 35 34.95 -13.43 -21.67
N ASP A 36 35.58 -14.51 -21.22
CA ASP A 36 34.94 -15.81 -21.01
C ASP A 36 33.87 -15.77 -19.89
N MET A 37 33.97 -14.83 -18.95
CA MET A 37 32.99 -14.58 -17.90
C MET A 37 31.87 -13.64 -18.37
N GLU A 38 32.16 -12.62 -19.18
CA GLU A 38 31.17 -11.79 -19.87
C GLU A 38 30.35 -12.57 -20.92
N GLU A 39 30.91 -13.65 -21.47
CA GLU A 39 30.22 -14.51 -22.43
C GLU A 39 29.23 -15.49 -21.78
N ARG A 40 29.36 -15.83 -20.49
CA ARG A 40 28.44 -16.77 -19.81
C ARG A 40 27.08 -16.14 -19.54
N GLU A 41 26.03 -16.84 -19.96
CA GLU A 41 24.64 -16.45 -19.66
C GLU A 41 24.18 -16.92 -18.28
N TYR A 42 24.81 -17.97 -17.73
CA TYR A 42 24.43 -18.58 -16.46
C TYR A 42 25.66 -18.95 -15.62
N VAL A 43 25.51 -18.88 -14.30
CA VAL A 43 26.51 -19.28 -13.30
C VAL A 43 25.87 -20.08 -12.17
N GLU A 44 26.64 -20.98 -11.57
CA GLU A 44 26.23 -21.68 -10.36
C GLU A 44 26.45 -20.75 -9.14
N ASN A 45 25.41 -20.54 -8.34
CA ASN A 45 25.51 -19.73 -7.12
C ASN A 45 26.07 -20.55 -5.94
N LYS A 46 26.28 -19.91 -4.78
CA LYS A 46 26.83 -20.55 -3.57
C LYS A 46 26.01 -21.73 -3.04
N ASN A 47 24.75 -21.84 -3.44
CA ASN A 47 23.83 -22.90 -3.05
C ASN A 47 23.74 -24.02 -4.09
N GLY A 48 24.59 -23.99 -5.14
CA GLY A 48 24.61 -24.98 -6.21
C GLY A 48 23.52 -24.78 -7.28
N ASN A 49 22.80 -23.65 -7.26
CA ASN A 49 21.75 -23.39 -8.24
C ASN A 49 22.30 -22.64 -9.44
N ILE A 50 21.91 -23.07 -10.64
CA ILE A 50 22.20 -22.34 -11.88
C ILE A 50 21.29 -21.10 -11.93
N VAL A 51 21.89 -19.91 -12.06
CA VAL A 51 21.20 -18.62 -12.12
C VAL A 51 21.71 -17.79 -13.30
N PRO A 52 20.90 -16.86 -13.83
CA PRO A 52 21.36 -15.89 -14.82
C PRO A 52 22.62 -15.15 -14.34
N TYR A 53 23.62 -15.01 -15.21
CA TYR A 53 24.82 -14.24 -14.91
C TYR A 53 24.49 -12.74 -14.98
N ILE A 54 24.75 -12.04 -13.88
CA ILE A 54 24.48 -10.61 -13.74
C ILE A 54 25.81 -9.93 -13.43
N THR A 55 26.20 -8.97 -14.27
CA THR A 55 27.39 -8.15 -14.03
C THR A 55 27.16 -7.20 -12.86
N LYS A 56 28.24 -6.61 -12.33
CA LYS A 56 28.10 -5.62 -11.24
C LYS A 56 27.28 -4.41 -11.68
N GLU A 57 27.45 -3.95 -12.92
CA GLU A 57 26.64 -2.85 -13.49
C GLU A 57 25.15 -3.23 -13.58
N ASN A 58 24.84 -4.41 -14.12
CA ASN A 58 23.45 -4.88 -14.22
C ASN A 58 22.80 -5.09 -12.83
N ALA A 59 23.60 -5.45 -11.82
CA ALA A 59 23.10 -5.59 -10.45
C ALA A 59 22.68 -4.23 -9.85
N CYS A 60 23.40 -3.15 -10.17
CA CYS A 60 22.99 -1.80 -9.80
C CYS A 60 21.69 -1.40 -10.53
N GLU A 61 21.59 -1.63 -11.83
CA GLU A 61 20.35 -1.34 -12.60
C GLU A 61 19.13 -2.13 -12.10
N ILE A 62 19.32 -3.40 -11.71
CA ILE A 62 18.28 -4.21 -11.05
C ILE A 62 17.81 -3.55 -9.74
N HIS A 63 18.75 -3.05 -8.93
CA HIS A 63 18.40 -2.37 -7.69
C HIS A 63 17.57 -1.11 -7.97
N GLN A 64 17.93 -0.37 -9.03
CA GLN A 64 17.21 0.81 -9.49
C GLN A 64 15.76 0.54 -9.89
N ILE A 65 15.57 -0.47 -10.72
CA ILE A 65 14.24 -0.90 -11.12
C ILE A 65 13.41 -1.31 -9.89
N LEU A 66 14.01 -2.01 -8.92
CA LEU A 66 13.29 -2.54 -7.77
C LEU A 66 12.86 -1.46 -6.76
N ASN A 67 13.53 -0.31 -6.75
CA ASN A 67 13.20 0.81 -5.85
C ASN A 67 12.23 1.83 -6.50
N ASP A 68 11.91 1.66 -7.78
CA ASP A 68 10.86 2.43 -8.43
C ASP A 68 9.49 2.13 -7.77
N PRO A 69 8.77 3.15 -7.24
CA PRO A 69 7.45 2.94 -6.63
C PRO A 69 6.39 2.41 -7.60
N ASN A 70 6.62 2.55 -8.92
CA ASN A 70 5.79 1.96 -9.94
C ASN A 70 6.03 0.44 -10.09
N VAL A 71 7.19 -0.08 -9.70
CA VAL A 71 7.53 -1.50 -9.82
C VAL A 71 7.00 -2.30 -8.62
N LEU A 72 6.17 -3.29 -8.92
CA LEU A 72 5.56 -4.19 -7.95
C LEU A 72 6.34 -5.49 -7.78
N ASP A 73 6.85 -6.05 -8.88
CA ASP A 73 7.57 -7.33 -8.92
C ASP A 73 8.56 -7.41 -10.08
N MET A 74 9.55 -8.32 -10.00
CA MET A 74 10.49 -8.57 -11.10
C MET A 74 11.14 -9.96 -11.07
N PHE A 75 10.93 -10.78 -12.14
CA PHE A 75 11.51 -12.13 -12.29
C PHE A 75 12.17 -12.37 -13.64
N PHE A 76 13.08 -13.33 -13.69
CA PHE A 76 13.43 -14.03 -14.93
C PHE A 76 12.41 -15.12 -15.27
N GLY A 77 12.06 -15.24 -16.55
CA GLY A 77 11.22 -16.33 -17.04
C GLY A 77 11.33 -16.61 -18.55
N SER A 78 10.68 -17.68 -18.99
CA SER A 78 10.66 -18.13 -20.39
C SER A 78 9.25 -18.40 -20.89
N GLU A 79 8.97 -18.07 -22.16
CA GLU A 79 7.62 -18.16 -22.74
C GLU A 79 7.30 -19.46 -23.47
N GLU A 80 8.29 -20.08 -24.10
CA GLU A 80 8.08 -21.24 -24.97
C GLU A 80 9.01 -22.41 -24.61
N PRO A 81 8.53 -23.67 -24.67
CA PRO A 81 9.38 -24.85 -24.62
C PRO A 81 10.48 -24.77 -25.68
N PRO A 82 11.74 -25.11 -25.38
CA PRO A 82 12.21 -25.83 -24.18
C PRO A 82 12.45 -24.96 -22.92
N TYR A 83 11.91 -23.74 -22.84
CA TYR A 83 12.02 -22.80 -21.71
C TYR A 83 13.48 -22.43 -21.37
N VAL A 84 14.29 -22.25 -22.42
CA VAL A 84 15.73 -21.99 -22.29
C VAL A 84 16.06 -20.50 -22.36
N LYS A 85 15.30 -19.73 -23.15
CA LYS A 85 15.54 -18.29 -23.32
C LYS A 85 14.89 -17.50 -22.19
N GLN A 86 15.72 -16.96 -21.29
CA GLN A 86 15.25 -16.13 -20.19
C GLN A 86 15.08 -14.67 -20.64
N ASN A 87 13.95 -14.08 -20.26
CA ASN A 87 13.69 -12.64 -20.31
C ASN A 87 13.52 -12.13 -18.88
N LEU A 88 13.76 -10.83 -18.67
CA LEU A 88 13.47 -10.15 -17.41
C LEU A 88 12.06 -9.56 -17.49
N TYR A 89 11.16 -10.01 -16.64
CA TYR A 89 9.80 -9.49 -16.51
C TYR A 89 9.75 -8.49 -15.37
N ILE A 90 9.28 -7.27 -15.65
CA ILE A 90 9.05 -6.23 -14.66
C ILE A 90 7.54 -6.02 -14.55
N VAL A 91 7.00 -6.20 -13.36
CA VAL A 91 5.59 -6.00 -13.06
C VAL A 91 5.41 -4.60 -12.49
N VAL A 92 4.53 -3.80 -13.09
CA VAL A 92 4.37 -2.38 -12.78
C VAL A 92 2.91 -2.04 -12.48
N ASN A 93 2.66 -1.02 -11.66
CA ASN A 93 1.30 -0.46 -11.47
C ASN A 93 0.79 0.14 -12.79
N GLU A 94 1.61 0.97 -13.44
CA GLU A 94 1.30 1.66 -14.68
C GLU A 94 2.44 1.48 -15.68
N MET A 95 2.11 1.41 -16.97
CA MET A 95 3.14 1.27 -18.00
C MET A 95 4.03 2.52 -18.07
N PRO A 96 5.36 2.39 -17.96
CA PRO A 96 6.24 3.56 -18.01
C PRO A 96 6.26 4.17 -19.41
N GLU A 97 6.33 5.50 -19.46
CA GLU A 97 6.43 6.26 -20.72
C GLU A 97 7.68 5.87 -21.50
N ILE A 98 8.80 5.68 -20.80
CA ILE A 98 10.08 5.24 -21.36
C ILE A 98 10.37 3.82 -20.87
N LYS A 99 10.43 2.87 -21.80
CA LYS A 99 10.66 1.45 -21.50
C LYS A 99 12.10 1.07 -21.74
N LEU A 100 12.79 0.63 -20.67
CA LEU A 100 14.05 -0.09 -20.79
C LEU A 100 13.84 -1.34 -21.67
N GLN A 101 14.72 -1.55 -22.65
CA GLN A 101 14.56 -2.62 -23.64
C GLN A 101 15.26 -3.91 -23.23
N SER A 102 16.38 -3.80 -22.52
CA SER A 102 17.22 -4.93 -22.15
C SER A 102 18.06 -4.61 -20.92
N LEU A 103 18.39 -5.64 -20.15
CA LEU A 103 19.38 -5.63 -19.10
C LEU A 103 20.51 -6.60 -19.48
N GLY A 104 21.66 -6.08 -19.89
CA GLY A 104 22.71 -6.90 -20.51
C GLY A 104 22.18 -7.68 -21.72
N LYS A 105 22.20 -9.03 -21.64
CA LYS A 105 21.71 -9.92 -22.71
C LYS A 105 20.22 -10.27 -22.58
N PHE A 106 19.57 -9.89 -21.48
CA PHE A 106 18.18 -10.26 -21.21
C PHE A 106 17.25 -9.18 -21.74
N MET A 107 16.28 -9.58 -22.56
CA MET A 107 15.21 -8.67 -22.98
C MET A 107 14.31 -8.35 -21.79
N ILE A 108 13.93 -7.08 -21.65
CA ILE A 108 12.98 -6.64 -20.64
C ILE A 108 11.56 -6.70 -21.20
N LYS A 109 10.63 -7.24 -20.41
CA LYS A 109 9.20 -7.32 -20.72
C LYS A 109 8.40 -6.77 -19.56
N TYR A 110 7.52 -5.81 -19.84
CA TYR A 110 6.67 -5.22 -18.81
C TYR A 110 5.35 -5.96 -18.71
N ILE A 111 4.87 -6.12 -17.48
CA ILE A 111 3.55 -6.64 -17.16
C ILE A 111 2.84 -5.56 -16.33
N GLU A 112 1.85 -4.91 -16.91
CA GLU A 112 0.99 -3.99 -16.16
C GLU A 112 0.08 -4.79 -15.22
N TRP A 113 0.06 -4.41 -13.95
CA TRP A 113 -0.72 -5.06 -12.91
C TRP A 113 -2.21 -4.94 -13.18
N GLY A 114 -2.97 -6.01 -12.92
CA GLY A 114 -4.41 -6.03 -13.17
C GLY A 114 -4.79 -6.19 -14.65
N THR A 115 -3.84 -6.23 -15.59
CA THR A 115 -4.12 -6.56 -17.00
C THR A 115 -4.14 -8.07 -17.23
N PHE A 116 -4.93 -8.53 -18.20
CA PHE A 116 -5.12 -9.96 -18.48
C PHE A 116 -4.81 -10.26 -19.95
N THR A 117 -4.10 -11.36 -20.20
CA THR A 117 -3.89 -11.90 -21.56
C THR A 117 -4.91 -12.98 -21.91
N GLU A 118 -5.56 -13.54 -20.89
CA GLU A 118 -6.62 -14.51 -21.07
C GLU A 118 -7.98 -13.86 -21.36
N ASN A 119 -8.73 -14.48 -22.27
CA ASN A 119 -10.11 -14.10 -22.54
C ASN A 119 -11.02 -14.51 -21.37
N LEU A 120 -12.04 -13.70 -21.13
CA LEU A 120 -13.11 -14.06 -20.21
C LEU A 120 -13.85 -15.31 -20.72
N PRO A 121 -14.24 -16.24 -19.84
CA PRO A 121 -15.10 -17.35 -20.23
C PRO A 121 -16.41 -16.88 -20.85
N LEU A 122 -16.86 -17.56 -21.89
CA LEU A 122 -18.03 -17.21 -22.69
C LEU A 122 -19.36 -17.63 -22.03
N ASN A 123 -19.30 -18.47 -21.00
CA ASN A 123 -20.43 -18.86 -20.18
C ASN A 123 -20.18 -18.54 -18.71
N ASP A 124 -21.27 -18.48 -17.94
CA ASP A 124 -21.17 -18.48 -16.49
C ASP A 124 -20.64 -19.82 -15.98
N PRO A 125 -19.92 -19.82 -14.85
CA PRO A 125 -19.57 -21.06 -14.16
C PRO A 125 -20.85 -21.84 -13.80
N PRO A 126 -20.75 -23.18 -13.69
CA PRO A 126 -21.83 -23.99 -13.13
C PRO A 126 -22.37 -23.35 -11.85
N GLN A 127 -23.71 -23.22 -11.78
CA GLN A 127 -24.40 -22.59 -10.65
C GLN A 127 -24.53 -23.54 -9.44
N GLU A 128 -24.22 -24.82 -9.65
CA GLU A 128 -24.16 -25.82 -8.59
C GLU A 128 -22.96 -25.51 -7.67
N ALA A 129 -23.16 -25.71 -6.36
CA ALA A 129 -22.05 -25.68 -5.42
C ALA A 129 -21.12 -26.88 -5.66
N LEU A 130 -19.83 -26.69 -5.39
CA LEU A 130 -18.89 -27.81 -5.35
C LEU A 130 -19.33 -28.78 -4.25
N SER A 131 -19.21 -30.09 -4.50
CA SER A 131 -19.68 -31.08 -3.53
C SER A 131 -18.88 -30.98 -2.23
N SER A 132 -19.52 -31.19 -1.07
CA SER A 132 -18.82 -31.18 0.23
C SER A 132 -17.66 -32.19 0.27
N LYS A 133 -17.77 -33.30 -0.48
CA LYS A 133 -16.71 -34.30 -0.63
C LYS A 133 -15.50 -33.74 -1.38
N ASP A 134 -15.73 -32.96 -2.44
CA ASP A 134 -14.65 -32.33 -3.20
C ASP A 134 -13.95 -31.24 -2.38
N ILE A 135 -14.72 -30.45 -1.63
CA ILE A 135 -14.20 -29.42 -0.72
C ILE A 135 -13.35 -30.08 0.39
N GLU A 136 -13.84 -31.14 1.03
CA GLU A 136 -13.10 -31.89 2.07
C GLU A 136 -11.79 -32.46 1.51
N LYS A 137 -11.85 -33.04 0.31
CA LYS A 137 -10.69 -33.61 -0.38
C LYS A 137 -9.66 -32.53 -0.73
N PHE A 138 -10.09 -31.40 -1.27
CA PHE A 138 -9.21 -30.26 -1.54
C PHE A 138 -8.59 -29.71 -0.25
N ASN A 139 -9.36 -29.61 0.83
CA ASN A 139 -8.83 -29.20 2.12
C ASN A 139 -7.73 -30.15 2.62
N ASN A 140 -7.84 -31.46 2.41
CA ASN A 140 -6.74 -32.38 2.75
C ASN A 140 -5.51 -32.12 1.86
N ILE A 141 -5.70 -32.03 0.54
CA ILE A 141 -4.62 -31.77 -0.43
C ILE A 141 -3.88 -30.46 -0.12
N LEU A 142 -4.60 -29.41 0.28
CA LEU A 142 -4.02 -28.10 0.58
C LEU A 142 -3.01 -28.16 1.75
N ASP A 143 -3.26 -29.02 2.74
CA ASP A 143 -2.37 -29.20 3.90
C ASP A 143 -1.28 -30.26 3.68
N THR A 144 -1.43 -31.16 2.69
CA THR A 144 -0.49 -32.27 2.44
C THR A 144 0.38 -32.07 1.19
N GLU A 145 -0.23 -31.92 0.01
CA GLU A 145 0.47 -31.89 -1.28
C GLU A 145 0.79 -30.46 -1.73
N LEU A 146 -0.09 -29.50 -1.43
CA LEU A 146 0.05 -28.10 -1.82
C LEU A 146 0.57 -27.21 -0.68
N GLY A 147 1.34 -27.78 0.25
CA GLY A 147 1.97 -27.07 1.35
C GLY A 147 3.19 -26.24 0.94
N ASP A 148 4.00 -25.86 1.92
CA ASP A 148 5.13 -24.94 1.73
C ASP A 148 6.16 -25.43 0.69
N ASP A 149 6.47 -26.73 0.65
CA ASP A 149 7.41 -27.31 -0.30
C ASP A 149 6.96 -27.08 -1.76
N PHE A 150 5.68 -27.36 -2.06
CA PHE A 150 5.11 -27.09 -3.37
C PHE A 150 5.13 -25.59 -3.68
N ARG A 151 4.60 -24.76 -2.76
CA ARG A 151 4.48 -23.31 -2.96
C ARG A 151 5.84 -22.63 -3.17
N SER A 152 6.89 -23.14 -2.54
CA SER A 152 8.26 -22.64 -2.69
C SER A 152 8.87 -22.88 -4.08
N LYS A 153 8.30 -23.78 -4.88
CA LYS A 153 8.76 -24.11 -6.24
C LYS A 153 8.03 -23.34 -7.35
N HIS A 154 7.06 -22.50 -6.97
CA HIS A 154 6.21 -21.76 -7.90
C HIS A 154 6.13 -20.28 -7.50
N HIS A 155 7.19 -19.53 -7.79
CA HIS A 155 7.32 -18.13 -7.34
C HIS A 155 6.30 -17.14 -7.95
N ASN A 156 5.77 -17.41 -9.14
CA ASN A 156 4.73 -16.57 -9.77
C ASN A 156 3.30 -16.94 -9.33
N LEU A 157 3.14 -17.86 -8.38
CA LEU A 157 1.86 -18.30 -7.87
C LEU A 157 1.30 -17.31 -6.83
N ILE A 158 0.09 -16.84 -7.08
CA ILE A 158 -0.65 -15.83 -6.33
C ILE A 158 -1.64 -16.49 -5.38
N ALA A 159 -2.42 -17.43 -5.91
CA ALA A 159 -3.47 -18.09 -5.17
C ALA A 159 -3.72 -19.51 -5.70
N ILE A 160 -4.31 -20.33 -4.85
CA ILE A 160 -4.73 -21.70 -5.16
C ILE A 160 -6.19 -21.82 -4.74
N SER A 161 -7.02 -22.38 -5.60
CA SER A 161 -8.42 -22.65 -5.26
C SER A 161 -8.95 -23.96 -5.82
N LEU A 162 -10.09 -24.39 -5.32
CA LEU A 162 -10.93 -25.39 -5.96
C LEU A 162 -12.05 -24.68 -6.73
N TYR A 163 -12.11 -24.88 -8.06
CA TYR A 163 -13.14 -24.27 -8.90
C TYR A 163 -13.46 -25.12 -10.13
N TRP A 164 -14.14 -24.55 -11.13
CA TRP A 164 -14.53 -25.24 -12.36
C TRP A 164 -13.44 -25.13 -13.42
N LYS A 165 -13.16 -26.24 -14.11
CA LYS A 165 -12.23 -26.29 -15.24
C LYS A 165 -12.72 -25.43 -16.39
N ILE A 166 -11.79 -24.78 -17.09
CA ILE A 166 -12.07 -24.18 -18.40
C ILE A 166 -11.35 -24.88 -19.53
N ARG A 167 -12.08 -25.06 -20.63
CA ARG A 167 -11.56 -25.52 -21.90
C ARG A 167 -12.25 -24.73 -23.02
N ASN A 168 -11.47 -24.26 -23.99
CA ASN A 168 -11.98 -23.48 -25.12
C ASN A 168 -12.87 -22.30 -24.67
N GLU A 169 -12.41 -21.56 -23.66
CA GLU A 169 -13.12 -20.41 -23.08
C GLU A 169 -14.50 -20.74 -22.48
N LEU A 170 -14.79 -22.01 -22.20
CA LEU A 170 -16.02 -22.44 -21.56
C LEU A 170 -15.72 -23.13 -20.23
N TYR A 171 -16.47 -22.76 -19.19
CA TYR A 171 -16.53 -23.55 -17.97
C TYR A 171 -17.16 -24.91 -18.26
N GLU A 172 -16.48 -25.96 -17.81
CA GLU A 172 -16.98 -27.32 -17.78
C GLU A 172 -17.49 -27.66 -16.37
N ASN A 173 -18.48 -28.56 -16.25
CA ASN A 173 -18.94 -29.08 -14.96
C ASN A 173 -17.95 -30.15 -14.43
N VAL A 174 -16.68 -29.76 -14.31
CA VAL A 174 -15.57 -30.61 -13.84
C VAL A 174 -14.77 -29.83 -12.79
N PRO A 175 -14.77 -30.27 -11.52
CA PRO A 175 -13.94 -29.65 -10.48
C PRO A 175 -12.45 -29.74 -10.79
N ALA A 176 -11.73 -28.64 -10.56
CA ALA A 176 -10.32 -28.50 -10.84
C ALA A 176 -9.60 -27.71 -9.72
N ILE A 177 -8.35 -28.06 -9.48
CA ILE A 177 -7.44 -27.22 -8.70
C ILE A 177 -6.93 -26.12 -9.62
N VAL A 178 -7.27 -24.87 -9.30
CA VAL A 178 -6.93 -23.71 -10.11
C VAL A 178 -5.77 -22.97 -9.47
N PHE A 179 -4.68 -22.84 -10.23
CA PHE A 179 -3.51 -22.05 -9.90
C PHE A 179 -3.63 -20.66 -10.54
N TYR A 180 -3.63 -19.62 -9.70
CA TYR A 180 -3.60 -18.25 -10.16
C TYR A 180 -2.15 -17.77 -10.21
N VAL A 181 -1.70 -17.33 -11.37
CA VAL A 181 -0.35 -16.79 -11.61
C VAL A 181 -0.41 -15.34 -12.09
N ILE A 182 0.69 -14.60 -12.01
CA ILE A 182 0.77 -13.22 -12.55
C ILE A 182 0.41 -13.19 -14.04
N ARG A 183 0.93 -14.15 -14.81
CA ARG A 183 0.85 -14.16 -16.27
C ARG A 183 0.95 -15.58 -16.81
N LYS A 184 0.10 -15.92 -17.77
CA LYS A 184 0.13 -17.20 -18.46
C LYS A 184 1.28 -17.30 -19.45
N ASN A 185 1.62 -18.54 -19.81
CA ASN A 185 2.67 -18.86 -20.77
C ASN A 185 4.03 -18.28 -20.39
N ILE A 186 4.32 -18.09 -19.10
CA ILE A 186 5.65 -17.74 -18.61
C ILE A 186 6.01 -18.73 -17.50
N LEU A 187 7.10 -19.47 -17.69
CA LEU A 187 7.70 -20.30 -16.66
C LEU A 187 8.84 -19.51 -16.01
N PRO A 188 8.71 -19.07 -14.75
CA PRO A 188 9.80 -18.38 -14.08
C PRO A 188 11.02 -19.28 -13.92
N HIS A 189 12.20 -18.65 -13.85
CA HIS A 189 13.46 -19.36 -13.64
C HIS A 189 13.41 -20.22 -12.37
N ASN A 190 13.95 -21.44 -12.45
CA ASN A 190 13.92 -22.45 -11.39
C ASN A 190 12.52 -22.90 -10.91
N ASN A 191 11.45 -22.54 -11.61
CA ASN A 191 10.13 -23.14 -11.37
C ASN A 191 9.94 -24.42 -12.16
N THR A 192 8.99 -25.24 -11.71
CA THR A 192 8.51 -26.41 -12.46
C THR A 192 7.13 -26.14 -13.07
N LEU A 193 6.78 -26.89 -14.12
CA LEU A 193 5.43 -26.89 -14.65
C LEU A 193 4.45 -27.43 -13.59
N PHE A 194 3.24 -26.87 -13.55
CA PHE A 194 2.19 -27.40 -12.69
C PHE A 194 1.81 -28.82 -13.13
N PRO A 195 1.62 -29.77 -12.19
CA PRO A 195 1.15 -31.11 -12.51
C PRO A 195 -0.22 -31.08 -13.19
N GLU A 196 -0.50 -31.98 -14.12
CA GLU A 196 -1.82 -32.09 -14.77
C GLU A 196 -2.92 -32.61 -13.83
N ASN A 197 -2.53 -33.34 -12.78
CA ASN A 197 -3.42 -33.92 -11.78
C ASN A 197 -2.79 -33.87 -10.39
N ILE A 198 -3.58 -33.52 -9.38
CA ILE A 198 -3.16 -33.47 -7.98
C ILE A 198 -4.28 -34.05 -7.12
N GLY A 199 -3.95 -35.07 -6.32
CA GLY A 199 -4.91 -35.81 -5.52
C GLY A 199 -6.15 -36.28 -6.29
N GLY A 200 -6.08 -36.51 -7.61
CA GLY A 200 -7.23 -36.90 -8.44
C GLY A 200 -8.10 -35.76 -8.96
N PHE A 201 -7.78 -34.50 -8.67
CA PHE A 201 -8.35 -33.35 -9.38
C PHE A 201 -7.49 -33.03 -10.61
N ILE A 202 -8.13 -32.69 -11.72
CA ILE A 202 -7.42 -32.04 -12.82
C ILE A 202 -6.99 -30.63 -12.39
N THR A 203 -5.94 -30.12 -13.02
CA THR A 203 -5.47 -28.75 -12.72
C THR A 203 -5.86 -27.77 -13.82
N ASP A 204 -5.93 -26.50 -13.42
CA ASP A 204 -6.09 -25.38 -14.33
C ASP A 204 -5.15 -24.24 -13.93
N VAL A 205 -4.80 -23.41 -14.90
CA VAL A 205 -4.00 -22.21 -14.67
C VAL A 205 -4.80 -21.01 -15.14
N CYS A 206 -4.86 -19.98 -14.32
CA CYS A 206 -5.52 -18.71 -14.57
C CYS A 206 -4.56 -17.58 -14.20
N GLU A 207 -4.82 -16.39 -14.72
CA GLU A 207 -4.15 -15.19 -14.25
C GLU A 207 -4.92 -14.61 -13.06
N GLY A 208 -4.18 -14.01 -12.14
CA GLY A 208 -4.77 -13.29 -11.01
C GLY A 208 -3.77 -12.39 -10.30
N PHE A 209 -4.30 -11.43 -9.55
CA PHE A 209 -3.54 -10.40 -8.85
C PHE A 209 -4.10 -10.25 -7.45
N TYR A 210 -3.27 -10.35 -6.42
CA TYR A 210 -3.69 -10.11 -5.04
C TYR A 210 -3.19 -8.73 -4.59
N GLU A 211 -4.11 -7.87 -4.16
CA GLU A 211 -3.78 -6.53 -3.71
C GLU A 211 -3.90 -6.43 -2.19
N PRO A 212 -2.75 -6.41 -1.46
CA PRO A 212 -2.75 -5.91 -0.10
C PRO A 212 -2.96 -4.39 -0.11
N THR A 213 -3.67 -3.87 0.88
CA THR A 213 -4.16 -2.49 0.85
C THR A 213 -3.09 -1.45 1.20
N ILE A 214 -2.97 -0.39 0.40
CA ILE A 214 -2.32 0.91 0.72
C ILE A 214 -3.42 2.00 0.76
N VAL A 215 -3.13 3.23 1.15
CA VAL A 215 -4.13 4.20 1.63
C VAL A 215 -4.78 5.02 0.51
N GLU A 216 -6.12 5.03 0.44
CA GLU A 216 -6.91 5.94 -0.41
C GLU A 216 -7.64 7.01 0.42
N ARG A 217 -8.36 7.95 -0.22
CA ARG A 217 -9.28 8.85 0.49
C ARG A 217 -10.54 8.09 0.90
N GLY A 218 -10.88 8.12 2.18
CA GLY A 218 -11.99 7.35 2.71
C GLY A 218 -13.35 8.05 2.77
N GLU A 219 -14.40 7.25 2.93
CA GLU A 219 -15.78 7.67 3.18
C GLU A 219 -15.84 8.59 4.41
N ILE A 220 -16.38 9.80 4.22
CA ILE A 220 -16.32 10.89 5.20
C ILE A 220 -16.79 10.42 6.58
N ASP A 221 -17.94 9.73 6.64
CA ASP A 221 -18.51 9.26 7.91
C ASP A 221 -17.58 8.30 8.64
N CYS A 222 -16.86 7.44 7.92
CA CYS A 222 -15.94 6.48 8.52
C CYS A 222 -14.66 7.16 9.02
N CYS A 223 -14.26 8.25 8.38
CA CYS A 223 -13.02 8.98 8.64
C CYS A 223 -13.18 10.13 9.66
N GLU A 224 -14.40 10.40 10.13
CA GLU A 224 -14.65 11.45 11.13
C GLU A 224 -14.21 11.07 12.54
N TYR A 225 -13.75 12.07 13.31
CA TYR A 225 -13.54 11.92 14.74
C TYR A 225 -14.87 11.66 15.45
N LYS A 226 -14.99 10.48 16.09
CA LYS A 226 -16.23 10.10 16.78
C LYS A 226 -16.08 10.22 18.28
N LYS A 227 -17.07 10.83 18.95
CA LYS A 227 -17.20 10.80 20.42
C LYS A 227 -17.43 9.37 20.93
N ARG A 228 -18.14 8.56 20.13
CA ARG A 228 -18.32 7.13 20.37
C ARG A 228 -17.85 6.33 19.17
N VAL A 229 -16.81 5.53 19.35
CA VAL A 229 -16.16 4.79 18.27
C VAL A 229 -16.97 3.55 17.90
N SER A 230 -17.03 3.24 16.60
CA SER A 230 -17.92 2.25 15.99
C SER A 230 -17.13 1.38 15.01
N PRO A 231 -17.43 0.07 14.87
CA PRO A 231 -16.99 -0.73 13.72
C PRO A 231 -17.16 -0.01 12.38
N GLY A 232 -16.17 -0.14 11.49
CA GLY A 232 -16.09 0.59 10.23
C GLY A 232 -15.37 1.94 10.30
N SER A 233 -14.98 2.39 11.50
CA SER A 233 -14.24 3.67 11.63
C SER A 233 -12.82 3.52 11.08
N SER A 234 -12.29 4.59 10.49
CA SER A 234 -10.86 4.72 10.20
C SER A 234 -10.05 4.59 11.47
N ILE A 235 -8.99 3.78 11.41
CA ILE A 235 -7.97 3.69 12.44
C ILE A 235 -6.60 3.61 11.79
N GLY A 236 -5.56 3.96 12.54
CA GLY A 236 -4.20 3.81 12.05
C GLY A 236 -3.16 3.84 13.16
N ALA A 237 -1.97 3.37 12.83
CA ALA A 237 -0.76 3.50 13.62
C ALA A 237 0.35 4.01 12.68
N ASN A 238 0.91 5.17 13.01
CA ASN A 238 1.81 5.93 12.12
C ASN A 238 1.19 6.14 10.73
N SER A 239 1.96 5.84 9.66
CA SER A 239 1.54 5.98 8.27
C SER A 239 0.58 4.89 7.79
N ARG A 240 0.33 3.84 8.59
CA ARG A 240 -0.57 2.75 8.20
C ARG A 240 -2.00 3.05 8.62
N VAL A 241 -2.91 2.82 7.69
CA VAL A 241 -4.34 3.11 7.85
C VAL A 241 -5.16 1.90 7.48
N GLY A 242 -6.21 1.67 8.24
CA GLY A 242 -7.19 0.62 7.98
C GLY A 242 -8.51 0.92 8.66
N THR A 243 -9.32 -0.13 8.76
CA THR A 243 -10.65 -0.09 9.34
C THR A 243 -10.68 -0.82 10.67
N LEU A 244 -11.38 -0.23 11.64
CA LEU A 244 -11.77 -0.90 12.86
C LEU A 244 -12.82 -1.98 12.54
N GLY A 245 -12.49 -3.24 12.76
CA GLY A 245 -13.40 -4.35 12.47
C GLY A 245 -14.49 -4.49 13.49
N LEU A 246 -14.12 -4.78 14.73
CA LEU A 246 -15.06 -5.08 15.81
C LEU A 246 -14.42 -4.86 17.17
N PHE A 247 -15.25 -4.89 18.20
CA PHE A 247 -14.79 -4.93 19.58
C PHE A 247 -14.94 -6.34 20.14
N VAL A 248 -13.91 -6.83 20.80
CA VAL A 248 -13.89 -8.13 21.47
C VAL A 248 -13.57 -7.95 22.94
N LYS A 249 -13.90 -8.96 23.75
CA LYS A 249 -13.49 -9.03 25.14
C LYS A 249 -12.89 -10.38 25.47
N ASP A 250 -11.91 -10.38 26.36
CA ASP A 250 -11.34 -11.61 26.91
C ASP A 250 -12.20 -12.19 28.05
N SER A 251 -11.73 -13.29 28.63
CA SER A 251 -12.35 -13.93 29.80
C SER A 251 -12.40 -13.02 31.03
N ASN A 252 -11.45 -12.07 31.16
CA ASN A 252 -11.41 -11.07 32.23
C ASN A 252 -12.31 -9.85 31.98
N GLN A 253 -13.13 -9.85 30.92
CA GLN A 253 -13.96 -8.73 30.47
C GLN A 253 -13.16 -7.51 30.01
N GLN A 254 -11.86 -7.64 29.77
CA GLN A 254 -11.06 -6.59 29.17
C GLN A 254 -11.46 -6.42 27.71
N ILE A 255 -11.77 -5.18 27.31
CA ILE A 255 -12.22 -4.86 25.95
C ILE A 255 -11.02 -4.48 25.08
N TYR A 256 -11.02 -5.05 23.89
CA TYR A 256 -10.09 -4.80 22.82
C TYR A 256 -10.84 -4.34 21.57
N LEU A 257 -10.17 -3.54 20.76
CA LEU A 257 -10.53 -3.41 19.36
C LEU A 257 -9.80 -4.48 18.55
N MET A 258 -10.40 -4.91 17.44
CA MET A 258 -9.82 -5.88 16.51
C MET A 258 -9.79 -5.32 15.08
N THR A 259 -8.66 -5.51 14.41
CA THR A 259 -8.37 -5.12 13.02
C THR A 259 -7.38 -6.12 12.42
N ASN A 260 -6.83 -5.89 11.23
CA ASN A 260 -5.77 -6.76 10.68
C ASN A 260 -4.41 -6.49 11.32
N GLU A 261 -3.54 -7.50 11.33
CA GLU A 261 -2.16 -7.36 11.77
C GLU A 261 -1.41 -6.40 10.86
N HIS A 262 -1.55 -6.49 9.54
CA HIS A 262 -0.81 -5.62 8.63
C HIS A 262 -1.17 -4.13 8.74
N VAL A 263 -2.34 -3.78 9.30
CA VAL A 263 -2.76 -2.40 9.57
C VAL A 263 -1.94 -1.80 10.73
N VAL A 264 -1.44 -2.65 11.64
CA VAL A 264 -0.74 -2.24 12.88
C VAL A 264 0.64 -2.90 13.07
N SER A 265 1.11 -3.68 12.08
CA SER A 265 2.32 -4.50 12.18
C SER A 265 3.58 -3.65 12.32
N GLY A 266 4.57 -4.13 13.07
CA GLY A 266 5.87 -3.47 13.26
C GLY A 266 5.93 -2.47 14.41
N HIS A 267 4.84 -2.34 15.18
CA HIS A 267 4.60 -1.24 16.12
C HIS A 267 4.01 -1.73 17.45
N ASN A 268 4.66 -2.72 18.09
CA ASN A 268 4.23 -3.20 19.41
C ASN A 268 4.30 -2.05 20.43
N SER A 269 3.26 -1.92 21.27
CA SER A 269 3.16 -0.86 22.29
C SER A 269 2.99 0.56 21.73
N GLU A 270 2.61 0.71 20.47
CA GLU A 270 2.19 2.01 19.93
C GLU A 270 0.68 2.23 20.05
N TYR A 271 0.29 3.50 19.98
CA TYR A 271 -1.12 3.88 20.01
C TYR A 271 -1.77 3.68 18.65
N ILE A 272 -3.02 3.20 18.68
CA ILE A 272 -3.94 3.30 17.55
C ILE A 272 -4.71 4.60 17.68
N HIS A 273 -4.77 5.33 16.57
CA HIS A 273 -5.48 6.60 16.43
C HIS A 273 -6.84 6.34 15.77
N GLN A 274 -7.90 6.98 16.27
CA GLN A 274 -9.21 7.05 15.59
C GLN A 274 -9.63 8.52 15.48
N PRO A 275 -9.90 9.04 14.28
CA PRO A 275 -9.53 8.45 12.99
C PRO A 275 -8.00 8.28 12.91
N SER A 276 -7.50 7.60 11.88
CA SER A 276 -6.06 7.65 11.61
C SER A 276 -5.61 9.10 11.40
N ASP A 277 -4.33 9.39 11.69
CA ASP A 277 -3.79 10.73 11.48
C ASP A 277 -3.82 11.12 10.00
N PHE A 278 -3.65 10.15 9.08
CA PHE A 278 -3.87 10.34 7.65
C PHE A 278 -5.29 10.86 7.34
N ASP A 279 -6.32 10.24 7.92
CA ASP A 279 -7.71 10.60 7.63
C ASP A 279 -8.18 11.87 8.33
N TYR A 280 -7.54 12.22 9.45
CA TYR A 280 -7.96 13.35 10.26
C TYR A 280 -7.10 14.58 10.00
N ILE A 281 -5.79 14.49 10.27
CA ILE A 281 -4.85 15.59 10.09
C ILE A 281 -4.57 15.75 8.59
N GLY A 282 -4.17 14.68 7.91
CA GLY A 282 -3.86 14.69 6.48
C GLY A 282 -5.00 15.24 5.63
N ARG A 283 -6.22 14.70 5.80
CA ARG A 283 -7.41 15.21 5.10
C ARG A 283 -7.67 16.70 5.34
N SER A 284 -7.52 17.17 6.58
CA SER A 284 -7.75 18.58 6.90
C SER A 284 -6.69 19.51 6.28
N LEU A 285 -5.47 18.99 6.11
CA LEU A 285 -4.40 19.68 5.41
C LEU A 285 -4.66 19.73 3.89
N ASP A 286 -5.11 18.63 3.30
CA ASP A 286 -5.51 18.57 1.88
C ASP A 286 -6.67 19.52 1.57
N ASP A 287 -7.70 19.54 2.43
CA ASP A 287 -8.85 20.45 2.28
C ASP A 287 -8.40 21.92 2.35
N LEU A 288 -7.42 22.24 3.22
CA LEU A 288 -6.81 23.57 3.27
C LEU A 288 -6.04 23.87 1.98
N ALA A 289 -5.15 22.98 1.54
CA ALA A 289 -4.35 23.14 0.32
C ALA A 289 -5.24 23.39 -0.91
N SER A 290 -6.29 22.59 -1.10
CA SER A 290 -7.23 22.74 -2.20
C SER A 290 -7.97 24.08 -2.16
N SER A 291 -8.40 24.53 -0.97
CA SER A 291 -9.03 25.85 -0.84
C SER A 291 -8.08 27.01 -1.15
N LEU A 292 -6.79 26.88 -0.80
CA LEU A 292 -5.77 27.88 -1.12
C LEU A 292 -5.47 27.94 -2.62
N GLU A 293 -5.48 26.81 -3.32
CA GLU A 293 -5.34 26.76 -4.78
C GLU A 293 -6.48 27.51 -5.46
N THR A 294 -7.73 27.26 -5.06
CA THR A 294 -8.89 28.01 -5.57
C THR A 294 -8.79 29.51 -5.29
N LEU A 295 -8.30 29.90 -4.10
CA LEU A 295 -8.11 31.31 -3.75
C LEU A 295 -7.00 31.96 -4.59
N GLU A 296 -5.90 31.23 -4.82
CA GLU A 296 -4.78 31.70 -5.62
C GLU A 296 -5.18 31.95 -7.06
N GLU A 297 -5.89 31.00 -7.69
CA GLU A 297 -6.43 31.16 -9.04
C GLU A 297 -7.25 32.44 -9.18
N LEU A 298 -8.07 32.78 -8.18
CA LEU A 298 -8.88 34.00 -8.19
C LEU A 298 -8.08 35.30 -8.03
N ILE A 299 -7.00 35.28 -7.26
CA ILE A 299 -6.17 36.45 -7.02
C ILE A 299 -5.26 36.72 -8.22
N PHE A 300 -4.78 35.65 -8.89
CA PHE A 300 -3.74 35.74 -9.91
C PHE A 300 -4.17 35.36 -11.32
N GLU A 301 -5.46 35.07 -11.58
CA GLU A 301 -6.01 34.65 -12.89
C GLU A 301 -5.42 35.43 -14.08
N ASP A 302 -5.14 36.73 -13.89
CA ASP A 302 -4.60 37.64 -14.91
C ASP A 302 -3.40 38.49 -14.42
N LYS A 303 -2.79 38.15 -13.28
CA LYS A 303 -1.76 38.99 -12.63
C LYS A 303 -0.37 38.36 -12.79
N GLN A 304 0.60 39.15 -13.28
CA GLN A 304 1.99 38.72 -13.27
C GLN A 304 2.56 38.77 -11.86
N LEU A 305 3.20 37.68 -11.43
CA LEU A 305 3.89 37.61 -10.14
C LEU A 305 5.13 38.52 -10.15
N ASN A 306 5.30 39.27 -9.07
CA ASN A 306 6.52 40.02 -8.78
C ASN A 306 7.64 39.10 -8.26
N ASP A 307 8.85 39.64 -8.10
CA ASP A 307 10.01 38.81 -7.75
C ASP A 307 9.93 38.20 -6.34
N SER A 308 9.33 38.90 -5.37
CA SER A 308 9.10 38.34 -4.02
C SER A 308 8.07 37.21 -4.06
N GLU A 309 6.99 37.37 -4.83
CA GLU A 309 5.99 36.32 -5.04
C GLU A 309 6.59 35.09 -5.72
N LYS A 310 7.43 35.28 -6.73
CA LYS A 310 8.15 34.17 -7.40
C LYS A 310 9.05 33.40 -6.43
N LYS A 311 9.78 34.10 -5.54
CA LYS A 311 10.60 33.46 -4.50
C LYS A 311 9.76 32.58 -3.57
N LEU A 312 8.61 33.08 -3.12
CA LEU A 312 7.71 32.32 -2.24
C LEU A 312 7.09 31.11 -2.96
N THR A 313 6.63 31.27 -4.21
CA THR A 313 6.08 30.16 -5.01
C THR A 313 7.13 29.08 -5.26
N MET A 314 8.40 29.46 -5.42
CA MET A 314 9.50 28.48 -5.54
C MET A 314 9.67 27.64 -4.27
N ILE A 315 9.54 28.24 -3.09
CA ILE A 315 9.62 27.51 -1.81
C ILE A 315 8.40 26.59 -1.62
N GLU A 316 7.21 27.07 -1.95
CA GLU A 316 5.95 26.33 -1.78
C GLU A 316 5.78 25.17 -2.77
N SER A 317 6.26 25.32 -3.99
CA SER A 317 6.11 24.31 -5.05
C SER A 317 7.18 23.23 -5.03
N PHE A 318 8.25 23.41 -4.22
CA PHE A 318 9.28 22.40 -4.09
C PHE A 318 8.72 21.15 -3.40
N ASN A 319 8.74 20.02 -4.10
CA ASN A 319 8.30 18.74 -3.55
C ASN A 319 9.49 18.03 -2.87
N PRO A 320 9.57 18.03 -1.52
CA PRO A 320 10.72 17.48 -0.83
C PRO A 320 10.81 15.95 -0.93
N LYS A 321 9.73 15.27 -1.33
CA LYS A 321 9.73 13.82 -1.58
C LYS A 321 10.61 13.44 -2.77
N ASN A 322 10.80 14.33 -3.75
CA ASN A 322 11.69 14.07 -4.90
C ASN A 322 13.15 13.85 -4.46
N VAL A 323 13.55 14.45 -3.33
CA VAL A 323 14.90 14.31 -2.75
C VAL A 323 15.06 12.97 -1.99
N MET A 324 13.94 12.35 -1.62
CA MET A 324 13.89 11.17 -0.74
C MET A 324 13.88 9.83 -1.48
N ASN A 325 13.78 9.83 -2.81
CA ASN A 325 13.86 8.60 -3.58
C ASN A 325 15.15 7.85 -3.21
N GLU A 326 14.97 6.65 -2.65
CA GLU A 326 15.92 6.00 -1.72
C GLU A 326 17.25 5.55 -2.34
N GLU A 327 17.42 5.76 -3.62
CA GLU A 327 18.63 5.30 -4.27
C GLU A 327 19.69 6.35 -4.08
N HIS A 328 20.88 5.96 -3.65
CA HIS A 328 22.10 6.18 -4.42
C HIS A 328 23.29 5.49 -3.73
N GLY A 329 23.50 4.23 -4.12
CA GLY A 329 24.81 3.61 -4.07
C GLY A 329 25.59 3.91 -5.35
N HIS A 330 26.34 5.01 -5.36
CA HIS A 330 27.50 5.26 -6.25
C HIS A 330 27.26 5.36 -7.77
N SER A 331 26.51 6.38 -8.19
CA SER A 331 26.92 7.39 -9.20
C SER A 331 25.75 8.36 -9.32
N ALA A 332 25.90 9.61 -8.91
CA ALA A 332 24.82 10.60 -8.98
C ALA A 332 24.34 10.70 -10.43
N SER A 333 23.10 10.28 -10.69
CA SER A 333 22.47 10.52 -11.98
C SER A 333 22.38 12.04 -12.21
N THR A 334 22.29 12.47 -13.47
CA THR A 334 22.09 13.89 -13.81
C THR A 334 20.85 14.48 -13.15
N GLU A 335 19.81 13.68 -12.92
CA GLU A 335 18.55 14.09 -12.30
C GLU A 335 18.71 14.32 -10.78
N ASP A 336 19.47 13.47 -10.08
CA ASP A 336 19.75 13.65 -8.65
C ASP A 336 20.60 14.89 -8.36
N MET A 337 21.56 15.15 -9.24
CA MET A 337 22.35 16.38 -9.18
C MET A 337 21.50 17.61 -9.49
N GLU A 338 20.43 17.47 -10.26
CA GLU A 338 19.50 18.55 -10.55
C GLU A 338 18.55 18.82 -9.37
N GLU A 339 17.99 17.77 -8.75
CA GLU A 339 17.15 17.89 -7.56
C GLU A 339 17.93 18.41 -6.34
N LEU A 340 19.17 17.98 -6.15
CA LEU A 340 20.07 18.56 -5.14
C LEU A 340 20.32 20.05 -5.37
N LYS A 341 20.57 20.46 -6.62
CA LYS A 341 20.73 21.89 -6.97
C LYS A 341 19.44 22.67 -6.74
N ARG A 342 18.28 22.08 -7.03
CA ARG A 342 16.96 22.67 -6.74
C ARG A 342 16.79 22.86 -5.24
N LEU A 343 17.12 21.87 -4.42
CA LEU A 343 17.08 21.97 -2.96
C LEU A 343 18.02 23.06 -2.43
N GLU A 344 19.28 23.10 -2.89
CA GLU A 344 20.24 24.13 -2.52
C GLU A 344 19.74 25.54 -2.92
N SER A 345 19.13 25.65 -4.11
CA SER A 345 18.53 26.89 -4.58
C SER A 345 17.35 27.33 -3.71
N VAL A 346 16.44 26.41 -3.34
CA VAL A 346 15.33 26.69 -2.41
C VAL A 346 15.84 27.12 -1.05
N ILE A 347 16.87 26.46 -0.50
CA ILE A 347 17.51 26.86 0.77
C ILE A 347 18.10 28.27 0.67
N SER A 348 18.73 28.61 -0.46
CA SER A 348 19.27 29.95 -0.70
C SER A 348 18.16 31.00 -0.71
N VAL A 349 17.10 30.76 -1.50
CA VAL A 349 15.94 31.66 -1.58
C VAL A 349 15.26 31.81 -0.22
N LEU A 350 15.10 30.72 0.53
CA LEU A 350 14.52 30.74 1.87
C LEU A 350 15.33 31.60 2.85
N LYS A 351 16.68 31.54 2.79
CA LYS A 351 17.55 32.41 3.59
C LYS A 351 17.37 33.89 3.23
N GLU A 352 17.20 34.22 1.96
CA GLU A 352 16.91 35.61 1.55
C GLU A 352 15.57 36.09 2.11
N VAL A 353 14.51 35.28 1.95
CA VAL A 353 13.17 35.61 2.47
C VAL A 353 13.18 35.80 4.00
N ILE A 354 13.93 34.98 4.74
CA ILE A 354 14.07 35.11 6.20
C ILE A 354 14.69 36.46 6.60
N VAL A 355 15.64 36.98 5.82
CA VAL A 355 16.27 38.29 6.07
C VAL A 355 15.34 39.45 5.76
N GLU A 356 14.45 39.27 4.78
CA GLU A 356 13.44 40.28 4.38
C GLU A 356 12.27 40.38 5.40
N GLU A 357 12.08 39.37 6.26
CA GLU A 357 10.99 39.28 7.24
C GLU A 357 11.36 39.83 8.64
N ASP A 358 10.39 40.42 9.33
CA ASP A 358 10.56 40.91 10.71
C ASP A 358 10.69 39.74 11.71
N GLY A 359 11.80 39.71 12.46
CA GLY A 359 12.29 38.55 13.21
C GLY A 359 11.44 38.05 14.37
N ASN A 360 10.34 38.71 14.71
CA ASN A 360 9.50 38.41 15.88
C ASN A 360 8.09 37.89 15.55
N ASN A 361 7.74 37.66 14.28
CA ASN A 361 6.41 37.17 13.89
C ASN A 361 6.36 35.62 13.73
N VAL A 362 5.15 35.04 13.78
CA VAL A 362 4.94 33.57 13.65
C VAL A 362 5.47 33.04 12.32
N LYS A 363 5.29 33.81 11.24
CA LYS A 363 5.79 33.48 9.90
C LYS A 363 7.31 33.30 9.89
N HIS A 364 8.06 34.16 10.58
CA HIS A 364 9.51 34.09 10.68
C HIS A 364 9.96 32.80 11.41
N GLN A 365 9.26 32.41 12.49
CA GLN A 365 9.55 31.16 13.18
C GLN A 365 9.29 29.92 12.32
N ASP A 366 8.20 29.93 11.55
CA ASP A 366 7.87 28.83 10.64
C ASP A 366 8.86 28.76 9.46
N LEU A 367 9.33 29.89 8.94
CA LEU A 367 10.41 29.94 7.94
C LEU A 367 11.74 29.37 8.48
N LEU A 368 12.08 29.66 9.75
CA LEU A 368 13.25 29.05 10.40
C LEU A 368 13.10 27.53 10.55
N ARG A 369 11.91 27.03 10.91
CA ARG A 369 11.63 25.59 10.97
C ARG A 369 11.70 24.93 9.59
N MET A 370 11.17 25.57 8.55
CA MET A 370 11.33 25.11 7.17
C MET A 370 12.80 25.03 6.79
N LEU A 371 13.59 26.05 7.13
CA LEU A 371 15.03 26.07 6.84
C LEU A 371 15.74 24.93 7.57
N GLU A 372 15.39 24.65 8.81
CA GLU A 372 15.91 23.50 9.56
C GLU A 372 15.58 22.18 8.85
N ALA A 373 14.31 21.98 8.46
CA ALA A 373 13.86 20.77 7.76
C ALA A 373 14.55 20.58 6.40
N PHE A 374 14.66 21.64 5.58
CA PHE A 374 15.39 21.58 4.32
C PHE A 374 16.88 21.30 4.51
N ASN A 375 17.51 21.85 5.55
CA ASN A 375 18.90 21.52 5.87
C ASN A 375 19.04 20.06 6.32
N LYS A 376 18.09 19.51 7.10
CA LYS A 376 18.08 18.08 7.45
C LYS A 376 17.98 17.19 6.20
N LEU A 377 17.13 17.57 5.24
CA LEU A 377 17.03 16.89 3.94
C LEU A 377 18.33 16.94 3.14
N LEU A 378 18.98 18.12 3.08
CA LEU A 378 20.26 18.28 2.41
C LEU A 378 21.34 17.42 3.07
N MET A 379 21.40 17.45 4.41
CA MET A 379 22.33 16.62 5.20
C MET A 379 22.11 15.13 4.91
N PHE A 380 20.86 14.66 4.95
CA PHE A 380 20.50 13.28 4.60
C PHE A 380 21.06 12.87 3.24
N ARG A 381 20.89 13.72 2.21
CA ARG A 381 21.36 13.43 0.85
C ARG A 381 22.88 13.47 0.72
N THR A 382 23.57 14.32 1.49
CA THR A 382 25.03 14.40 1.46
C THR A 382 25.75 13.30 2.24
N GLU A 383 25.14 12.72 3.27
CA GLU A 383 25.82 11.78 4.17
C GLU A 383 25.75 10.29 3.76
N ASN A 384 24.95 9.91 2.74
CA ASN A 384 24.85 8.56 2.15
C ASN A 384 24.65 7.35 3.10
N LYS A 385 24.53 7.55 4.42
CA LYS A 385 24.31 6.51 5.44
C LYS A 385 23.58 7.08 6.66
N LEU A 386 22.24 7.16 6.58
CA LEU A 386 21.41 7.29 7.78
C LEU A 386 20.86 5.91 8.16
N GLU A 387 21.01 5.53 9.44
CA GLU A 387 20.36 4.35 10.01
C GLU A 387 18.83 4.43 9.84
N ASN A 388 18.16 3.29 9.73
CA ASN A 388 16.71 3.18 9.50
C ASN A 388 15.85 3.99 10.50
N GLU A 389 16.34 4.23 11.72
CA GLU A 389 15.66 5.09 12.72
C GLU A 389 15.64 6.57 12.31
N LYS A 390 16.73 7.08 11.73
CA LYS A 390 16.80 8.48 11.28
C LYS A 390 16.01 8.71 9.98
N LYS A 391 15.80 7.69 9.15
CA LYS A 391 14.88 7.75 8.00
C LYS A 391 13.43 7.97 8.44
N LYS A 392 12.98 7.29 9.50
CA LYS A 392 11.64 7.50 10.08
C LYS A 392 11.49 8.91 10.65
N GLU A 393 12.51 9.40 11.33
CA GLU A 393 12.54 10.78 11.83
C GLU A 393 12.44 11.80 10.68
N LEU A 394 13.18 11.58 9.59
CA LEU A 394 13.13 12.44 8.41
C LEU A 394 11.75 12.42 7.72
N GLN A 395 11.10 11.26 7.65
CA GLN A 395 9.72 11.15 7.13
C GLN A 395 8.74 12.01 7.92
N VAL A 396 8.86 12.02 9.25
CA VAL A 396 8.04 12.88 10.11
C VAL A 396 8.36 14.37 9.89
N GLU A 397 9.63 14.73 9.67
CA GLU A 397 10.01 16.11 9.36
C GLU A 397 9.49 16.57 7.99
N LEU A 398 9.40 15.67 7.00
CA LEU A 398 8.80 15.95 5.69
C LEU A 398 7.31 16.28 5.79
N GLU A 399 6.56 15.49 6.54
CA GLU A 399 5.13 15.74 6.77
C GLU A 399 4.90 17.11 7.46
N LYS A 400 5.80 17.48 8.39
CA LYS A 400 5.79 18.83 8.99
C LYS A 400 6.14 19.92 7.97
N LEU A 401 7.09 19.67 7.08
CA LEU A 401 7.50 20.60 6.06
C LEU A 401 6.36 20.92 5.08
N GLU A 402 5.60 19.90 4.65
CA GLU A 402 4.41 20.09 3.80
C GLU A 402 3.39 21.02 4.49
N ALA A 403 3.14 20.81 5.78
CA ALA A 403 2.26 21.69 6.55
C ALA A 403 2.79 23.13 6.62
N LEU A 404 4.10 23.32 6.82
CA LEU A 404 4.72 24.65 6.87
C LEU A 404 4.63 25.37 5.51
N GLN A 405 4.84 24.66 4.40
CA GLN A 405 4.69 25.22 3.04
C GLN A 405 3.25 25.70 2.80
N ILE A 406 2.25 24.92 3.21
CA ILE A 406 0.82 25.29 3.10
C ILE A 406 0.49 26.52 3.96
N MET A 407 1.04 26.60 5.18
CA MET A 407 0.84 27.76 6.06
C MET A 407 1.52 29.02 5.50
N LEU A 408 2.70 28.88 4.88
CA LEU A 408 3.38 29.99 4.19
C LEU A 408 2.54 30.51 3.02
N LYS A 409 1.99 29.61 2.20
CA LYS A 409 1.09 29.95 1.10
C LYS A 409 -0.13 30.72 1.58
N LEU A 410 -0.77 30.27 2.67
CA LEU A 410 -1.88 30.99 3.29
C LEU A 410 -1.48 32.41 3.69
N HIS A 411 -0.35 32.59 4.36
CA HIS A 411 0.13 33.93 4.76
C HIS A 411 0.37 34.84 3.56
N ARG A 412 0.94 34.32 2.47
CA ARG A 412 1.11 35.09 1.22
C ARG A 412 -0.24 35.50 0.63
N LEU A 413 -1.15 34.55 0.47
CA LEU A 413 -2.46 34.80 -0.14
C LEU A 413 -3.33 35.73 0.71
N GLU A 414 -3.20 35.69 2.03
CA GLU A 414 -3.88 36.62 2.95
C GLU A 414 -3.44 38.08 2.72
N CYS A 415 -2.13 38.32 2.54
CA CYS A 415 -1.62 39.65 2.22
C CYS A 415 -2.18 40.16 0.88
N GLU A 416 -2.13 39.33 -0.17
CA GLU A 416 -2.62 39.74 -1.49
C GLU A 416 -4.14 39.86 -1.55
N PHE A 417 -4.88 39.00 -0.86
CA PHE A 417 -6.33 39.14 -0.67
C PHE A 417 -6.68 40.51 -0.07
N ASN A 418 -6.01 40.91 1.02
CA ASN A 418 -6.28 42.19 1.68
C ASN A 418 -5.99 43.38 0.74
N LYS A 419 -4.93 43.28 -0.07
CA LYS A 419 -4.56 44.28 -1.07
C LYS A 419 -5.60 44.36 -2.19
N THR A 420 -5.94 43.24 -2.83
CA THR A 420 -6.95 43.16 -3.90
C THR A 420 -8.32 43.64 -3.41
N LYS A 421 -8.72 43.23 -2.20
CA LYS A 421 -9.97 43.68 -1.57
C LYS A 421 -9.99 45.19 -1.38
N LYS A 422 -8.90 45.79 -0.92
CA LYS A 422 -8.79 47.25 -0.78
C LYS A 422 -8.92 47.95 -2.13
N GLU A 423 -8.15 47.50 -3.13
CA GLU A 423 -8.16 48.04 -4.49
C GLU A 423 -9.56 47.98 -5.12
N TRP A 424 -10.26 46.85 -5.01
CA TRP A 424 -11.60 46.68 -5.58
C TRP A 424 -12.66 47.51 -4.86
N ASN A 425 -12.55 47.68 -3.54
CA ASN A 425 -13.43 48.58 -2.78
C ASN A 425 -13.25 50.05 -3.18
N GLU A 426 -12.02 50.48 -3.48
CA GLU A 426 -11.77 51.82 -3.99
C GLU A 426 -12.43 52.04 -5.37
N ILE A 427 -12.38 51.04 -6.26
CA ILE A 427 -13.04 51.08 -7.58
C ILE A 427 -14.57 51.12 -7.45
N LEU A 428 -15.15 50.37 -6.51
CA LEU A 428 -16.60 50.35 -6.26
C LEU A 428 -17.19 51.72 -5.89
N ASN A 429 -16.36 52.61 -5.33
CA ASN A 429 -16.76 53.97 -4.95
C ASN A 429 -16.81 54.97 -6.13
N THR A 430 -16.60 54.51 -7.37
CA THR A 430 -16.68 55.35 -8.60
C THR A 430 -18.08 55.35 -9.24
N ASP A 431 -18.41 56.32 -10.11
CA ASP A 431 -19.77 56.52 -10.65
C ASP A 431 -20.25 55.52 -11.74
N TYR A 432 -19.55 54.40 -11.97
CA TYR A 432 -19.86 53.46 -13.06
C TYR A 432 -20.70 52.24 -12.63
N GLU A 433 -22.04 52.37 -12.65
CA GLU A 433 -23.00 51.34 -12.18
C GLU A 433 -22.85 49.93 -12.79
N PHE A 434 -22.55 49.82 -14.09
CA PHE A 434 -22.40 48.51 -14.75
C PHE A 434 -21.19 47.73 -14.21
N PHE A 435 -20.08 48.42 -13.93
CA PHE A 435 -18.86 47.81 -13.38
C PHE A 435 -19.06 47.42 -11.91
N LYS A 436 -19.86 48.17 -11.15
CA LYS A 436 -20.13 47.87 -9.74
C LYS A 436 -20.76 46.49 -9.54
N ASN A 437 -21.78 46.14 -10.32
CA ASN A 437 -22.48 44.86 -10.14
C ASN A 437 -21.57 43.65 -10.44
N LYS A 438 -20.77 43.73 -11.51
CA LYS A 438 -19.83 42.66 -11.87
C LYS A 438 -18.70 42.52 -10.83
N LEU A 439 -18.15 43.65 -10.35
CA LEU A 439 -17.08 43.66 -9.37
C LEU A 439 -17.57 43.22 -7.98
N SER A 440 -18.78 43.61 -7.57
CA SER A 440 -19.42 43.16 -6.33
C SER A 440 -19.52 41.65 -6.25
N LYS A 441 -19.98 41.00 -7.34
CA LYS A 441 -20.06 39.53 -7.41
C LYS A 441 -18.69 38.86 -7.32
N LYS A 442 -17.67 39.43 -7.98
CA LYS A 442 -16.29 38.94 -7.87
C LYS A 442 -15.77 39.07 -6.44
N LEU A 443 -16.06 40.19 -5.77
CA LEU A 443 -15.66 40.43 -4.39
C LEU A 443 -16.34 39.46 -3.42
N GLU A 444 -17.64 39.19 -3.59
CA GLU A 444 -18.39 38.20 -2.82
C GLU A 444 -17.79 36.80 -2.97
N PHE A 445 -17.43 36.41 -4.20
CA PHE A 445 -16.80 35.11 -4.46
C PHE A 445 -15.40 35.02 -3.83
N LEU A 446 -14.58 36.07 -3.99
CA LEU A 446 -13.25 36.17 -3.38
C LEU A 446 -13.32 36.07 -1.85
N ASP A 447 -14.25 36.81 -1.23
CA ASP A 447 -14.48 36.78 0.21
C ASP A 447 -14.92 35.39 0.67
N SER A 448 -15.84 34.74 -0.05
CA SER A 448 -16.30 33.37 0.25
C SER A 448 -15.16 32.35 0.19
N SER A 449 -14.31 32.42 -0.83
CA SER A 449 -13.15 31.53 -0.98
C SER A 449 -12.13 31.74 0.14
N TYR A 450 -11.83 33.00 0.50
CA TYR A 450 -10.95 33.29 1.62
C TYR A 450 -11.52 32.80 2.96
N GLN A 451 -12.82 33.00 3.23
CA GLN A 451 -13.46 32.45 4.43
C GLN A 451 -13.36 30.93 4.49
N THR A 452 -13.51 30.24 3.36
CA THR A 452 -13.33 28.78 3.27
C THR A 452 -11.91 28.36 3.68
N CYS A 453 -10.88 29.10 3.24
CA CYS A 453 -9.49 28.86 3.64
C CYS A 453 -9.32 29.01 5.16
N ILE A 454 -9.89 30.07 5.75
CA ILE A 454 -9.83 30.32 7.20
C ILE A 454 -10.56 29.23 7.99
N GLU A 455 -11.71 28.75 7.51
CA GLU A 455 -12.41 27.62 8.12
C GLU A 455 -11.59 26.33 8.07
N ASN A 456 -10.97 26.03 6.93
CA ASN A 456 -10.14 24.84 6.78
C ASN A 456 -8.84 24.93 7.62
N LYS A 457 -8.23 26.13 7.73
CA LYS A 457 -7.12 26.38 8.66
C LYS A 457 -7.51 26.04 10.09
N LYS A 458 -8.66 26.54 10.56
CA LYS A 458 -9.17 26.25 11.91
C LYS A 458 -9.42 24.75 12.11
N LYS A 459 -9.93 24.05 11.09
CA LYS A 459 -10.12 22.58 11.15
C LYS A 459 -8.78 21.85 11.28
N PHE A 460 -7.78 22.25 10.49
CA PHE A 460 -6.43 21.68 10.55
C PHE A 460 -5.75 21.91 11.91
N GLU A 461 -5.73 23.16 12.39
CA GLU A 461 -5.17 23.49 13.72
C GLU A 461 -5.88 22.73 14.85
N SER A 462 -7.21 22.61 14.76
CA SER A 462 -8.01 21.83 15.70
C SER A 462 -7.68 20.33 15.63
N ALA A 463 -7.47 19.79 14.42
CA ALA A 463 -7.12 18.39 14.22
C ALA A 463 -5.75 18.06 14.83
N GLN A 464 -4.74 18.93 14.65
CA GLN A 464 -3.40 18.76 15.22
C GLN A 464 -3.40 18.76 16.76
N GLN A 465 -4.31 19.50 17.38
CA GLN A 465 -4.41 19.59 18.84
C GLN A 465 -5.28 18.47 19.45
N LYS A 466 -6.03 17.75 18.62
CA LYS A 466 -6.98 16.74 19.08
C LYS A 466 -6.27 15.46 19.45
N ASP A 467 -6.49 14.98 20.68
CA ASP A 467 -6.05 13.63 21.06
C ASP A 467 -6.89 12.56 20.32
N THR A 468 -6.30 11.95 19.31
CA THR A 468 -6.89 10.86 18.51
C THR A 468 -6.54 9.48 19.05
N ARG A 469 -5.65 9.36 20.06
CA ARG A 469 -5.26 8.08 20.67
C ARG A 469 -6.48 7.36 21.23
N PHE A 470 -6.59 6.08 20.93
CA PHE A 470 -7.78 5.30 21.23
C PHE A 470 -7.49 3.95 21.89
N ALA A 471 -6.47 3.25 21.41
CA ALA A 471 -6.10 1.94 21.92
C ALA A 471 -4.58 1.75 21.91
N LEU A 472 -4.09 0.77 22.63
CA LEU A 472 -2.68 0.38 22.67
C LEU A 472 -2.52 -1.00 22.03
N ILE A 473 -1.65 -1.14 21.03
CA ILE A 473 -1.44 -2.42 20.33
C ILE A 473 -0.93 -3.46 21.32
N GLU A 474 -1.62 -4.60 21.42
CA GLU A 474 -1.29 -5.67 22.36
C GLU A 474 -0.72 -6.90 21.65
N LYS A 475 -1.40 -7.41 20.63
CA LYS A 475 -1.00 -8.65 19.97
C LYS A 475 -1.44 -8.69 18.51
N GLY A 476 -0.51 -9.05 17.63
CA GLY A 476 -0.74 -9.38 16.22
C GLY A 476 -0.61 -10.87 15.95
N VAL A 477 -1.40 -11.37 15.01
CA VAL A 477 -1.51 -12.77 14.59
C VAL A 477 -1.63 -12.78 13.07
N ARG A 478 -0.57 -13.20 12.39
CA ARG A 478 -0.56 -13.35 10.93
C ARG A 478 0.06 -14.68 10.53
N GLY A 479 -0.69 -15.55 9.84
CA GLY A 479 -0.24 -16.89 9.47
C GLY A 479 -1.36 -17.94 9.47
N ASN A 480 -0.98 -19.20 9.27
CA ASN A 480 -1.91 -20.33 9.26
C ASN A 480 -2.03 -20.98 10.65
N TYR A 481 -3.25 -21.11 11.15
CA TYR A 481 -3.57 -21.65 12.47
C TYR A 481 -4.42 -22.91 12.36
N LYS A 482 -4.11 -23.92 13.18
CA LYS A 482 -4.88 -25.16 13.22
C LYS A 482 -6.23 -24.91 13.89
N PHE A 483 -7.31 -25.23 13.18
CA PHE A 483 -8.68 -25.20 13.69
C PHE A 483 -9.39 -26.48 13.26
N GLY A 484 -9.74 -27.32 14.25
CA GLY A 484 -10.16 -28.69 13.96
C GLY A 484 -9.01 -29.49 13.33
N GLN A 485 -9.27 -30.10 12.17
CA GLN A 485 -8.27 -30.89 11.44
C GLN A 485 -7.46 -30.08 10.41
N TYR A 486 -7.91 -28.86 10.07
CA TYR A 486 -7.32 -28.06 9.00
C TYR A 486 -6.57 -26.84 9.51
N LYS A 487 -5.74 -26.26 8.65
CA LYS A 487 -5.13 -24.95 8.87
C LYS A 487 -5.92 -23.83 8.17
N TYR A 488 -6.04 -22.68 8.81
CA TYR A 488 -6.70 -21.51 8.24
C TYR A 488 -5.81 -20.29 8.40
N GLY A 489 -5.71 -19.50 7.34
CA GLY A 489 -5.03 -18.23 7.35
C GLY A 489 -5.79 -17.21 8.18
N VAL A 490 -5.06 -16.54 9.06
CA VAL A 490 -5.53 -15.44 9.90
C VAL A 490 -4.60 -14.27 9.69
N ASP A 491 -5.18 -13.09 9.49
CA ASP A 491 -4.53 -11.80 9.58
C ASP A 491 -5.34 -10.92 10.53
N ALA A 492 -4.90 -10.79 11.76
CA ALA A 492 -5.64 -10.07 12.80
C ALA A 492 -4.72 -9.52 13.88
N ALA A 493 -5.10 -8.40 14.46
CA ALA A 493 -4.49 -7.84 15.66
C ALA A 493 -5.56 -7.33 16.61
N ILE A 494 -5.22 -7.36 17.89
CA ILE A 494 -5.99 -6.75 18.96
C ILE A 494 -5.20 -5.62 19.62
N ALA A 495 -5.94 -4.59 20.04
CA ALA A 495 -5.41 -3.48 20.78
C ALA A 495 -6.32 -3.14 21.96
N LEU A 496 -5.70 -2.94 23.12
CA LEU A 496 -6.35 -2.62 24.38
C LEU A 496 -7.03 -1.26 24.28
N VAL A 497 -8.35 -1.22 24.43
CA VAL A 497 -9.10 0.05 24.39
C VAL A 497 -8.77 0.88 25.63
N LEU A 498 -8.57 2.20 25.43
CA LEU A 498 -8.38 3.16 26.51
C LEU A 498 -9.75 3.77 26.90
N PRO A 499 -10.42 3.26 27.96
CA PRO A 499 -11.83 3.58 28.23
C PRO A 499 -12.05 5.03 28.69
N ASP A 500 -11.02 5.69 29.21
CA ASP A 500 -11.01 7.09 29.62
C ASP A 500 -10.99 8.06 28.43
N LYS A 501 -10.59 7.59 27.25
CA LYS A 501 -10.47 8.43 26.05
C LYS A 501 -11.80 8.65 25.36
N ARG A 502 -12.57 7.59 25.10
CA ARG A 502 -13.81 7.64 24.31
C ARG A 502 -14.82 6.57 24.65
N GLY A 503 -16.09 6.88 24.36
CA GLY A 503 -17.16 5.90 24.43
C GLY A 503 -17.11 4.90 23.28
N LEU A 504 -17.75 3.74 23.48
CA LEU A 504 -17.86 2.68 22.48
C LEU A 504 -19.30 2.56 21.99
N ASN A 505 -19.47 2.22 20.72
CA ASN A 505 -20.74 1.81 20.11
C ASN A 505 -20.50 0.49 19.36
N PRO A 506 -20.36 -0.63 20.08
CA PRO A 506 -19.82 -1.85 19.50
C PRO A 506 -20.75 -2.52 18.47
N SER A 507 -22.06 -2.27 18.54
CA SER A 507 -23.03 -2.79 17.56
C SER A 507 -23.30 -1.86 16.38
N LYS A 508 -23.01 -0.56 16.50
CA LYS A 508 -23.40 0.43 15.49
C LYS A 508 -22.26 0.58 14.49
N LEU A 509 -22.58 0.62 13.20
CA LEU A 509 -21.59 0.81 12.15
C LEU A 509 -21.25 2.31 11.96
N ALA A 510 -20.04 2.60 11.53
CA ALA A 510 -19.49 3.94 11.40
C ALA A 510 -20.00 4.74 10.19
N ILE A 511 -21.21 4.44 9.70
CA ILE A 511 -21.82 5.06 8.52
C ILE A 511 -23.20 5.64 8.84
N ARG A 512 -23.67 6.62 8.07
CA ARG A 512 -25.03 7.15 8.20
C ARG A 512 -26.10 6.11 7.86
N ASN A 513 -27.25 6.22 8.53
CA ASN A 513 -28.43 5.42 8.25
C ASN A 513 -28.93 5.60 6.80
N SER A 514 -28.71 6.78 6.20
CA SER A 514 -29.08 7.05 4.81
C SER A 514 -28.38 6.12 3.82
N SER A 515 -27.17 5.64 4.14
CA SER A 515 -26.43 4.73 3.26
C SER A 515 -27.10 3.36 3.15
N PHE A 516 -27.75 2.88 4.23
CA PHE A 516 -28.56 1.65 4.19
C PHE A 516 -29.82 1.82 3.33
N ASN A 517 -30.44 3.00 3.38
CA ASN A 517 -31.61 3.31 2.55
C ASN A 517 -31.28 3.28 1.05
N VAL A 518 -30.10 3.79 0.66
CA VAL A 518 -29.62 3.73 -0.74
C VAL A 518 -29.47 2.29 -1.21
N CYS A 519 -29.04 1.39 -0.33
CA CYS A 519 -28.93 -0.05 -0.60
C CYS A 519 -30.26 -0.82 -0.42
N ASN A 520 -31.35 -0.13 -0.07
CA ASN A 520 -32.66 -0.71 0.24
C ASN A 520 -32.59 -1.87 1.25
N ILE A 521 -31.87 -1.64 2.35
CA ILE A 521 -31.70 -2.59 3.47
C ILE A 521 -32.01 -1.93 4.81
N PRO A 522 -32.40 -2.72 5.84
CA PRO A 522 -32.56 -2.18 7.19
C PRO A 522 -31.25 -1.60 7.72
N ASN A 523 -31.34 -0.74 8.73
CA ASN A 523 -30.17 -0.28 9.48
C ASN A 523 -29.59 -1.45 10.28
N ILE A 524 -28.57 -2.11 9.71
CA ILE A 524 -27.94 -3.29 10.31
C ILE A 524 -27.11 -2.86 11.53
N ARG A 525 -27.16 -3.68 12.58
CA ARG A 525 -26.29 -3.60 13.75
C ARG A 525 -25.59 -4.93 13.93
N LEU A 526 -24.32 -4.91 14.34
CA LEU A 526 -23.63 -6.14 14.69
C LEU A 526 -24.33 -6.79 15.90
N SER A 527 -24.69 -8.05 15.75
CA SER A 527 -25.58 -8.77 16.66
C SER A 527 -24.95 -10.03 17.24
N GLY A 528 -24.00 -10.65 16.52
CA GLY A 528 -23.37 -11.89 16.94
C GLY A 528 -22.30 -12.37 15.96
N LEU A 529 -21.92 -13.64 16.12
CA LEU A 529 -21.00 -14.34 15.23
C LEU A 529 -21.79 -15.39 14.43
N LYS A 530 -21.39 -15.60 13.17
CA LYS A 530 -21.94 -16.69 12.37
C LYS A 530 -21.19 -17.99 12.69
N GLU A 531 -21.89 -18.97 13.27
CA GLU A 531 -21.26 -20.24 13.68
C GLU A 531 -20.83 -21.10 12.47
N ASN A 532 -21.70 -21.21 11.46
CA ASN A 532 -21.44 -21.97 10.25
C ASN A 532 -21.39 -21.04 9.03
N ILE A 533 -20.23 -21.01 8.36
CA ILE A 533 -20.01 -20.23 7.13
C ILE A 533 -20.71 -20.90 5.95
N GLU A 534 -20.90 -22.22 5.95
CA GLU A 534 -21.61 -22.93 4.88
C GLU A 534 -23.11 -22.55 4.86
N ASP A 535 -23.69 -22.21 6.02
CA ASP A 535 -25.06 -21.66 6.10
C ASP A 535 -25.17 -20.23 5.53
N SER A 536 -24.05 -19.59 5.19
CA SER A 536 -24.00 -18.23 4.60
C SER A 536 -23.85 -18.20 3.08
N ALA A 537 -23.72 -19.37 2.44
CA ALA A 537 -23.48 -19.55 1.01
C ALA A 537 -24.59 -19.08 0.04
N SER A 538 -25.64 -18.45 0.56
CA SER A 538 -26.71 -17.83 -0.23
C SER A 538 -27.07 -16.43 0.28
N ARG A 539 -26.30 -15.89 1.24
CA ARG A 539 -26.64 -14.67 1.96
C ARG A 539 -25.85 -13.49 1.42
N ARG A 540 -26.57 -12.38 1.26
CA ARG A 540 -25.98 -11.06 1.01
C ARG A 540 -25.03 -10.76 2.16
N ILE A 541 -23.77 -10.53 1.83
CA ILE A 541 -22.75 -10.10 2.77
C ILE A 541 -22.52 -8.61 2.61
N PHE A 542 -22.34 -7.95 3.74
CA PHE A 542 -22.09 -6.54 3.82
C PHE A 542 -20.81 -6.29 4.59
N LYS A 543 -20.20 -5.14 4.34
CA LYS A 543 -19.16 -4.60 5.21
C LYS A 543 -19.29 -3.09 5.28
N VAL A 544 -18.70 -2.49 6.31
CA VAL A 544 -18.44 -1.05 6.34
C VAL A 544 -16.94 -0.86 6.49
N GLY A 545 -16.32 -0.34 5.43
CA GLY A 545 -14.88 -0.03 5.37
C GLY A 545 -14.65 1.47 5.38
N ARG A 546 -13.48 1.92 5.84
CA ARG A 546 -13.18 3.36 5.84
C ARG A 546 -13.05 3.95 4.45
N THR A 547 -12.74 3.15 3.43
CA THR A 547 -12.55 3.64 2.07
C THR A 547 -13.86 3.64 1.30
N THR A 548 -14.45 2.46 1.14
CA THR A 548 -15.62 2.29 0.27
C THR A 548 -16.95 2.40 1.01
N GLY A 549 -16.93 2.64 2.32
CA GLY A 549 -18.14 2.71 3.12
C GLY A 549 -18.88 1.37 3.13
N LEU A 550 -20.21 1.43 2.99
CA LEU A 550 -21.09 0.26 2.95
C LEU A 550 -21.10 -0.37 1.57
N THR A 551 -20.64 -1.63 1.49
CA THR A 551 -20.70 -2.42 0.25
C THR A 551 -21.49 -3.71 0.45
N GLU A 552 -22.03 -4.23 -0.65
CA GLU A 552 -22.79 -5.49 -0.70
C GLU A 552 -22.13 -6.47 -1.67
N GLY A 553 -22.04 -7.72 -1.26
CA GLY A 553 -21.53 -8.82 -2.08
C GLY A 553 -22.18 -10.15 -1.75
N VAL A 554 -21.69 -11.19 -2.42
CA VAL A 554 -22.13 -12.57 -2.25
C VAL A 554 -20.91 -13.46 -2.09
N ILE A 555 -20.95 -14.37 -1.11
CA ILE A 555 -19.87 -15.35 -0.93
C ILE A 555 -19.83 -16.27 -2.15
N LYS A 556 -18.63 -16.50 -2.66
CA LYS A 556 -18.36 -17.62 -3.55
C LYS A 556 -17.73 -18.72 -2.70
N GLU A 557 -18.40 -19.87 -2.64
CA GLU A 557 -17.87 -21.05 -1.94
C GLU A 557 -16.64 -21.58 -2.67
N ILE A 558 -15.49 -21.00 -2.35
CA ILE A 558 -14.20 -21.36 -2.90
C ILE A 558 -13.23 -21.32 -1.74
N PRO A 559 -12.77 -22.48 -1.22
CA PRO A 559 -11.61 -22.48 -0.35
C PRO A 559 -10.43 -21.95 -1.18
N VAL A 560 -9.99 -20.73 -0.87
CA VAL A 560 -8.85 -20.11 -1.53
C VAL A 560 -7.69 -20.01 -0.56
N SER A 561 -6.49 -20.36 -1.02
CA SER A 561 -5.25 -19.98 -0.38
C SER A 561 -4.68 -18.80 -1.13
N VAL A 562 -4.40 -17.70 -0.44
CA VAL A 562 -3.84 -16.48 -1.05
C VAL A 562 -2.46 -16.19 -0.49
N ASN A 563 -1.56 -15.75 -1.36
CA ASN A 563 -0.28 -15.21 -0.95
C ASN A 563 -0.42 -13.71 -0.66
N THR A 564 -0.11 -13.30 0.57
CA THR A 564 -0.19 -11.89 1.00
C THR A 564 1.15 -11.17 1.02
N GLY A 565 2.24 -11.86 0.69
CA GLY A 565 3.59 -11.29 0.62
C GLY A 565 3.86 -10.62 -0.73
N ASN A 566 4.79 -9.66 -0.74
CA ASN A 566 5.30 -9.14 -1.99
C ASN A 566 6.15 -10.22 -2.68
N MET A 567 5.75 -10.60 -3.89
CA MET A 567 6.35 -11.66 -4.70
C MET A 567 7.83 -11.43 -5.01
N MET A 568 8.29 -10.17 -4.95
CA MET A 568 9.70 -9.77 -5.07
C MET A 568 10.61 -10.62 -4.19
N ARG A 569 10.23 -10.85 -2.93
CA ARG A 569 11.06 -11.59 -1.94
C ARG A 569 11.35 -13.02 -2.33
N ARG A 570 10.39 -13.66 -3.02
CA ARG A 570 10.53 -15.03 -3.50
C ARG A 570 11.61 -15.13 -4.57
N GLN A 571 11.79 -14.04 -5.32
CA GLN A 571 12.62 -13.99 -6.51
C GLN A 571 14.00 -13.39 -6.22
N VAL A 572 14.22 -12.75 -5.06
CA VAL A 572 15.54 -12.27 -4.57
C VAL A 572 16.62 -13.37 -4.63
N ARG A 573 16.25 -14.64 -4.47
CA ARG A 573 17.18 -15.79 -4.57
C ARG A 573 17.77 -16.01 -5.97
N ILE A 574 17.17 -15.44 -7.02
CA ILE A 574 17.57 -15.61 -8.41
C ILE A 574 18.70 -14.62 -8.77
N PHE A 575 18.82 -13.50 -8.06
CA PHE A 575 19.74 -12.41 -8.37
C PHE A 575 21.11 -12.50 -7.64
N HIS A 576 21.64 -13.71 -7.42
CA HIS A 576 23.01 -13.95 -6.92
C HIS A 576 23.35 -13.31 -5.55
N ASP A 577 22.55 -13.59 -4.51
CA ASP A 577 22.77 -13.12 -3.12
C ASP A 577 22.74 -11.59 -2.91
N VAL A 578 22.12 -10.80 -3.81
CA VAL A 578 21.78 -9.42 -3.47
C VAL A 578 20.73 -9.47 -2.34
N LEU A 579 21.20 -9.34 -1.10
CA LEU A 579 20.35 -9.34 0.08
C LEU A 579 19.63 -8.00 0.13
N MET A 580 18.57 -7.88 -0.66
CA MET A 580 17.67 -6.73 -0.61
C MET A 580 17.02 -6.72 0.76
N GLU A 581 17.19 -5.62 1.50
CA GLU A 581 16.61 -5.42 2.83
C GLU A 581 15.09 -5.29 2.70
N GLY A 582 14.41 -6.43 2.47
CA GLY A 582 12.96 -6.47 2.44
C GLY A 582 12.40 -6.12 3.81
N ASP A 583 11.29 -5.37 3.84
CA ASP A 583 10.49 -5.06 5.04
C ASP A 583 10.35 -6.32 5.94
N LYS A 584 10.20 -6.24 7.27
CA LYS A 584 10.35 -7.47 8.10
C LYS A 584 9.23 -8.53 7.94
N ASN A 585 8.25 -8.30 7.07
CA ASN A 585 7.08 -9.15 6.86
C ASN A 585 7.35 -10.36 5.95
N LYS A 586 7.57 -11.54 6.54
CA LYS A 586 7.68 -12.82 5.81
C LYS A 586 6.51 -13.01 4.83
N ASP A 587 6.78 -13.65 3.69
CA ASP A 587 5.72 -14.13 2.80
C ASP A 587 4.82 -15.10 3.55
N ILE A 588 3.54 -14.78 3.60
CA ILE A 588 2.56 -15.60 4.31
C ILE A 588 1.45 -15.96 3.35
N TRP A 589 1.32 -17.26 3.15
CA TRP A 589 0.12 -17.86 2.59
C TRP A 589 -0.97 -17.91 3.66
N LEU A 590 -2.15 -17.42 3.32
CA LEU A 590 -3.34 -17.50 4.16
C LEU A 590 -4.30 -18.51 3.53
N ASP A 591 -4.47 -19.66 4.17
CA ASP A 591 -5.25 -20.78 3.64
C ASP A 591 -6.74 -20.65 3.96
N ARG A 592 -7.61 -21.13 3.07
CA ARG A 592 -9.07 -21.23 3.29
C ARG A 592 -9.72 -19.90 3.66
N GLN A 593 -9.39 -18.86 2.89
CA GLN A 593 -10.03 -17.56 3.02
C GLN A 593 -11.41 -17.57 2.36
N ILE A 594 -12.26 -16.63 2.76
CA ILE A 594 -13.59 -16.42 2.20
C ILE A 594 -13.47 -15.40 1.07
N LEU A 595 -14.02 -15.73 -0.09
CA LEU A 595 -14.15 -14.81 -1.23
C LEU A 595 -15.55 -14.24 -1.31
N VAL A 596 -15.63 -12.91 -1.45
CA VAL A 596 -16.88 -12.20 -1.70
C VAL A 596 -16.79 -11.45 -3.01
N LYS A 597 -17.69 -11.78 -3.95
CA LYS A 597 -17.86 -11.00 -5.18
C LYS A 597 -18.79 -9.83 -4.89
N ALA A 598 -18.39 -8.63 -5.27
CA ALA A 598 -19.25 -7.46 -5.16
C ALA A 598 -20.50 -7.61 -6.03
N LYS A 599 -21.63 -7.10 -5.55
CA LYS A 599 -22.85 -6.99 -6.37
C LYS A 599 -22.76 -5.81 -7.35
N LYS A 600 -22.07 -4.73 -6.95
CA LYS A 600 -21.82 -3.54 -7.75
C LYS A 600 -20.45 -2.97 -7.38
N GLY A 601 -19.68 -2.56 -8.38
CA GLY A 601 -18.34 -1.99 -8.19
C GLY A 601 -17.40 -2.98 -7.51
N THR A 602 -16.58 -2.47 -6.61
CA THR A 602 -15.63 -3.24 -5.80
C THR A 602 -16.20 -3.55 -4.42
N PHE A 603 -15.94 -4.76 -3.92
CA PHE A 603 -16.42 -5.14 -2.60
C PHE A 603 -15.56 -4.50 -1.51
N MET A 604 -14.23 -4.55 -1.63
CA MET A 604 -13.27 -3.89 -0.73
C MET A 604 -12.19 -3.17 -1.52
N ASN A 605 -11.77 -1.98 -1.08
CA ASN A 605 -10.61 -1.31 -1.64
C ASN A 605 -9.52 -1.04 -0.60
N LYS A 606 -8.37 -0.59 -1.09
CA LYS A 606 -7.25 0.05 -0.40
C LYS A 606 -7.71 0.92 0.79
N GLY A 607 -7.50 0.42 2.02
CA GLY A 607 -7.89 1.04 3.30
C GLY A 607 -9.05 0.35 4.04
N ASP A 608 -9.84 -0.51 3.38
CA ASP A 608 -10.92 -1.26 4.03
C ASP A 608 -10.44 -2.43 4.89
N SER A 609 -9.15 -2.78 4.81
CA SER A 609 -8.55 -3.84 5.64
C SER A 609 -8.86 -3.66 7.11
N GLY A 610 -9.30 -4.74 7.72
CA GLY A 610 -9.68 -4.82 9.11
C GLY A 610 -11.17 -4.69 9.31
N CYS A 611 -11.95 -4.38 8.27
CA CYS A 611 -13.40 -4.30 8.38
C CYS A 611 -14.04 -5.66 8.72
N ALA A 612 -15.09 -5.63 9.52
CA ALA A 612 -15.94 -6.80 9.74
C ALA A 612 -16.88 -6.99 8.57
N TRP A 613 -17.01 -8.25 8.13
CA TRP A 613 -18.04 -8.66 7.17
C TRP A 613 -19.18 -9.31 7.92
N PHE A 614 -20.42 -8.99 7.56
CA PHE A 614 -21.60 -9.44 8.28
C PHE A 614 -22.78 -9.73 7.34
N ASP A 615 -23.69 -10.60 7.79
CA ASP A 615 -24.92 -10.89 7.07
C ASP A 615 -26.03 -9.86 7.35
N ILE A 616 -27.19 -10.02 6.71
CA ILE A 616 -28.35 -9.12 6.86
C ILE A 616 -28.86 -9.01 8.30
N ASP A 617 -28.62 -10.04 9.11
CA ASP A 617 -29.03 -10.11 10.52
C ASP A 617 -27.96 -9.50 11.46
N GLY A 618 -26.83 -9.06 10.90
CA GLY A 618 -25.72 -8.46 11.64
C GLY A 618 -24.76 -9.46 12.26
N ASN A 619 -24.81 -10.74 11.87
CA ASN A 619 -23.85 -11.73 12.34
C ASN A 619 -22.54 -11.57 11.58
N VAL A 620 -21.44 -11.42 12.29
CA VAL A 620 -20.10 -11.31 11.69
C VAL A 620 -19.67 -12.67 11.13
N VAL A 621 -19.13 -12.66 9.93
CA VAL A 621 -18.70 -13.84 9.16
C VAL A 621 -17.18 -13.88 8.99
N ALA A 622 -16.56 -12.72 8.74
CA ALA A 622 -15.14 -12.63 8.42
C ALA A 622 -14.53 -11.30 8.87
N LEU A 623 -13.20 -11.29 8.92
CA LEU A 623 -12.39 -10.08 8.99
C LEU A 623 -11.72 -9.88 7.62
N GLY A 624 -12.13 -8.85 6.87
CA GLY A 624 -11.59 -8.58 5.54
C GLY A 624 -10.16 -8.06 5.59
N HIS A 625 -9.29 -8.49 4.66
CA HIS A 625 -7.87 -8.11 4.66
C HIS A 625 -7.26 -7.79 3.29
N GLY A 626 -8.02 -7.88 2.20
CA GLY A 626 -7.53 -7.51 0.88
C GLY A 626 -8.52 -7.85 -0.23
N SER A 627 -8.06 -7.71 -1.47
CA SER A 627 -8.79 -8.12 -2.66
C SER A 627 -7.94 -9.01 -3.56
N ILE A 628 -8.60 -9.83 -4.36
CA ILE A 628 -7.98 -10.64 -5.40
C ILE A 628 -8.75 -10.44 -6.70
N ILE A 629 -8.03 -10.04 -7.74
CA ILE A 629 -8.55 -9.90 -9.09
C ILE A 629 -8.24 -11.20 -9.82
N ILE A 630 -9.29 -11.87 -10.30
CA ILE A 630 -9.17 -13.10 -11.07
C ILE A 630 -9.90 -12.85 -12.39
N ARG A 631 -9.19 -12.93 -13.51
CA ARG A 631 -9.77 -12.71 -14.85
C ARG A 631 -10.58 -11.42 -14.93
N GLY A 632 -10.00 -10.29 -14.52
CA GLY A 632 -10.66 -8.98 -14.50
C GLY A 632 -11.83 -8.85 -13.52
N MET A 633 -12.14 -9.87 -12.71
CA MET A 633 -13.16 -9.80 -11.66
C MET A 633 -12.52 -9.64 -10.30
N ASP A 634 -12.96 -8.64 -9.55
CA ASP A 634 -12.49 -8.33 -8.20
C ASP A 634 -13.32 -9.08 -7.14
N TYR A 635 -12.61 -9.71 -6.20
CA TYR A 635 -13.16 -10.42 -5.05
C TYR A 635 -12.51 -9.88 -3.78
N GLY A 636 -13.32 -9.53 -2.77
CA GLY A 636 -12.79 -9.32 -1.44
C GLY A 636 -12.32 -10.64 -0.83
N VAL A 637 -11.24 -10.58 -0.05
CA VAL A 637 -10.66 -11.71 0.68
C VAL A 637 -10.71 -11.44 2.19
N GLY A 638 -11.20 -12.41 2.95
CA GLY A 638 -11.35 -12.29 4.40
C GLY A 638 -11.10 -13.57 5.16
N SER A 639 -10.55 -13.43 6.37
CA SER A 639 -10.30 -14.54 7.28
C SER A 639 -11.58 -14.91 8.03
N PRO A 640 -11.95 -16.20 8.10
CA PRO A 640 -13.11 -16.68 8.88
C PRO A 640 -13.09 -16.20 10.34
N ILE A 641 -14.14 -15.52 10.80
CA ILE A 641 -14.11 -14.85 12.12
C ILE A 641 -13.93 -15.84 13.29
N ASN A 642 -14.53 -17.04 13.20
CA ASN A 642 -14.43 -18.05 14.24
C ASN A 642 -13.00 -18.57 14.40
N VAL A 643 -12.24 -18.61 13.30
CA VAL A 643 -10.82 -18.97 13.32
C VAL A 643 -10.01 -17.81 13.90
N VAL A 644 -10.29 -16.59 13.44
CA VAL A 644 -9.63 -15.36 13.93
C VAL A 644 -9.68 -15.29 15.46
N LEU A 645 -10.87 -15.43 16.06
CA LEU A 645 -11.01 -15.35 17.53
C LEU A 645 -10.23 -16.46 18.25
N LYS A 646 -10.23 -17.69 17.73
CA LYS A 646 -9.50 -18.81 18.36
C LYS A 646 -7.98 -18.67 18.22
N ALA A 647 -7.48 -17.99 17.20
CA ALA A 647 -6.04 -17.78 17.01
C ALA A 647 -5.40 -16.94 18.13
N PHE A 648 -6.20 -16.21 18.92
CA PHE A 648 -5.74 -15.45 20.08
C PHE A 648 -5.71 -16.24 21.40
N HIS A 649 -5.93 -17.56 21.38
CA HIS A 649 -5.76 -18.40 22.56
C HIS A 649 -4.42 -18.11 23.29
N PRO A 650 -4.41 -17.99 24.63
CA PRO A 650 -5.44 -18.38 25.60
C PRO A 650 -6.46 -17.28 25.98
N LEU A 651 -6.55 -16.15 25.28
CA LEU A 651 -7.42 -15.02 25.70
C LEU A 651 -8.92 -15.31 25.65
N GLU A 652 -9.37 -16.37 24.97
CA GLU A 652 -10.79 -16.75 24.82
C GLU A 652 -11.69 -15.56 24.43
N LEU A 653 -11.39 -14.95 23.28
CA LEU A 653 -12.06 -13.74 22.83
C LEU A 653 -13.52 -13.98 22.43
N SER A 654 -14.40 -13.06 22.83
CA SER A 654 -15.82 -13.03 22.45
C SER A 654 -16.24 -11.65 21.94
N LEU A 655 -17.22 -11.61 21.03
CA LEU A 655 -17.70 -10.37 20.43
C LEU A 655 -18.43 -9.49 21.46
N VAL A 656 -18.15 -8.19 21.44
CA VAL A 656 -18.92 -7.19 22.18
C VAL A 656 -19.99 -6.62 21.23
N VAL A 657 -21.26 -6.68 21.64
CA VAL A 657 -22.41 -6.17 20.86
C VAL A 657 -23.33 -5.26 21.67
N ARG A 658 -22.98 -4.97 22.93
CA ARG A 658 -23.75 -4.07 23.81
C ARG A 658 -22.82 -3.14 24.56
#